data_AF-A0A8H7L6B8-F1
#
_entry.id   AF-A0A8H7L6B8-F1
#
_cell.length_a   1.000
_cell.length_b   1.000
_cell.length_c   1.000
_cell.angle_alpha   90.00
_cell.angle_beta   90.00
_cell.angle_gamma   90.00
#
_symmetry.space_group_name_H-M   'P 1'
#
loop_
_entity.id
_entity.type
_entity.pdbx_description
1 polymer ?
#
loop_
_entity_poly.entity_id
_entity_poly.type
_entity_poly.pdbx_seq_one_letter_code
_entity_poly.pdbx_strand_id
1 'polypeptide(L)'
;MAWGAPARSSVVERVKQSAGAPRRTERTKAHHDTHDVDHTTKQGRAMASGAIDVRRRYKRIPKEQQHDIWDILPSHSNHVPGKLELCVGMPVMIRYNEATECCITKGAEATVVGWDAGSESHGMPVLDTLFVELKNPPIAVQIEGLPSNIVPISRRQDDVVCTLMNGEKLAITRSQVPILINFAMTDYSSQGRTRPDNPVDLQNCRSHLSYYTALSRSATSDGTIIVQGFDKRHIQGGASGYLRQEFRELELLDEITKQMFEGILPKDFGGGTRNVLIKRFREKHGEHYMPPSVHRSIAWSPLNPFRMNSSPQSAHWQFSAKAKHVGKDKLSRKAHVKAVYVPAAGSVPVERRVAATVKRKADSSEGAMAARKKQRVETGVLSAQESAPYGFIWDSENWSCCYDSLLTILMCIWLDNPKIWMTAFRKLSPEMKALSDSFRRVRNDDIDVETARDRLRMMLNAADPESFPYGEMGGRIHVLADILGVAHTDVQLQVTYCRQCGKEKSLEVPVRVCIDCPDSSQSSSQAFLDNHMLHPALGACDNCTANCYEEIRYKEAADMLFFNIGDTDLRVNKILRVRGKSKARMLVLRGIVYSDGKHYTARVFDTANKMWYHDGMINGGNCIPDGDFNVVDEGELSKRGGAKAVVAVYAKRSKG
;
A
#
# COMPACT_ATOMS: atom_id res chain seq x y z
N MET A 1 -14.20 33.55 -45.52
CA MET A 1 -15.48 33.08 -44.94
C MET A 1 -15.27 32.91 -43.46
N ALA A 2 -15.71 33.89 -42.68
CA ALA A 2 -15.58 33.92 -41.23
C ALA A 2 -16.71 33.08 -40.60
N TRP A 3 -16.34 32.12 -39.77
CA TRP A 3 -17.30 31.34 -38.98
C TRP A 3 -17.48 32.05 -37.63
N GLY A 4 -18.71 32.51 -37.40
CA GLY A 4 -19.11 33.28 -36.22
C GLY A 4 -19.20 32.43 -34.96
N ALA A 5 -18.85 33.06 -33.83
CA ALA A 5 -19.00 32.50 -32.49
C ALA A 5 -20.49 32.32 -32.12
N PRO A 6 -20.90 31.19 -31.50
CA PRO A 6 -22.26 31.05 -31.00
C PRO A 6 -22.43 31.75 -29.65
N ALA A 7 -23.62 32.29 -29.46
CA ALA A 7 -24.06 33.13 -28.35
C ALA A 7 -24.01 32.43 -26.98
N ARG A 8 -23.71 33.23 -25.95
CA ARG A 8 -23.80 32.87 -24.52
C ARG A 8 -25.20 32.34 -24.19
N SER A 9 -25.29 31.13 -23.64
CA SER A 9 -26.57 30.49 -23.30
C SER A 9 -27.16 31.03 -21.98
N SER A 10 -28.48 31.13 -21.99
CA SER A 10 -29.36 31.94 -21.14
C SER A 10 -29.73 31.33 -19.77
N VAL A 11 -28.89 30.48 -19.19
CA VAL A 11 -29.21 29.80 -17.92
C VAL A 11 -28.69 30.60 -16.72
N VAL A 12 -27.53 31.25 -16.84
CA VAL A 12 -26.90 32.03 -15.76
C VAL A 12 -27.65 33.35 -15.48
N GLU A 13 -28.32 33.93 -16.48
CA GLU A 13 -29.05 35.18 -16.31
C GLU A 13 -30.39 35.02 -15.55
N ARG A 14 -31.05 33.87 -15.63
CA ARG A 14 -32.31 33.64 -14.90
C ARG A 14 -32.12 33.50 -13.38
N VAL A 15 -30.94 33.07 -12.94
CA VAL A 15 -30.62 32.95 -11.50
C VAL A 15 -30.28 34.31 -10.88
N LYS A 16 -29.83 35.29 -11.68
CA LYS A 16 -29.48 36.64 -11.18
C LYS A 16 -30.68 37.59 -11.01
N GLN A 17 -31.83 37.30 -11.62
CA GLN A 17 -32.98 38.22 -11.63
C GLN A 17 -33.98 38.04 -10.47
N SER A 18 -33.83 37.02 -9.62
CA SER A 18 -34.80 36.70 -8.55
C SER A 18 -34.40 37.10 -7.13
N ALA A 19 -33.22 37.70 -6.91
CA ALA A 19 -32.77 38.15 -5.59
C ALA A 19 -32.64 39.69 -5.53
N GLY A 20 -33.66 40.36 -5.01
CA GLY A 20 -33.63 41.79 -4.73
C GLY A 20 -32.57 42.15 -3.69
N ALA A 21 -31.70 43.10 -4.00
CA ALA A 21 -30.66 43.60 -3.11
C ALA A 21 -31.23 44.57 -2.05
N PRO A 22 -30.97 44.38 -0.74
CA PRO A 22 -31.14 45.45 0.23
C PRO A 22 -29.87 46.31 0.29
N ARG A 23 -30.04 47.63 0.09
CA ARG A 23 -29.03 48.66 0.35
C ARG A 23 -28.58 48.60 1.81
N ARG A 24 -27.27 48.54 2.06
CA ARG A 24 -26.70 48.75 3.41
C ARG A 24 -25.81 49.98 3.40
N THR A 25 -26.32 51.02 4.05
CA THR A 25 -25.65 52.27 4.39
C THR A 25 -24.45 52.05 5.31
N GLU A 26 -23.42 52.87 5.11
CA GLU A 26 -22.25 52.99 5.98
C GLU A 26 -22.63 53.24 7.44
N ARG A 27 -22.07 52.43 8.35
CA ARG A 27 -21.76 52.84 9.72
C ARG A 27 -20.64 51.96 10.28
N THR A 28 -19.54 52.63 10.60
CA THR A 28 -18.37 52.12 11.31
C THR A 28 -18.72 51.71 12.74
N LYS A 29 -18.29 50.51 13.17
CA LYS A 29 -17.50 50.24 14.39
C LYS A 29 -17.46 48.74 14.72
N ALA A 30 -16.28 48.34 15.20
CA ALA A 30 -15.88 47.00 15.62
C ALA A 30 -16.94 46.21 16.40
N HIS A 31 -17.25 45.01 15.92
CA HIS A 31 -17.66 43.88 16.75
C HIS A 31 -17.03 42.61 16.14
N HIS A 32 -16.28 41.90 16.96
CA HIS A 32 -15.76 40.57 16.67
C HIS A 32 -16.93 39.61 16.39
N ASP A 33 -16.98 39.02 15.21
CA ASP A 33 -17.80 37.84 14.95
C ASP A 33 -17.13 36.62 15.57
N THR A 34 -17.60 36.23 16.75
CA THR A 34 -17.40 34.90 17.32
C THR A 34 -18.35 33.94 16.62
N HIS A 35 -17.82 33.11 15.72
CA HIS A 35 -18.54 31.90 15.30
C HIS A 35 -18.44 30.86 16.41
N ASP A 36 -19.59 30.43 16.95
CA ASP A 36 -19.66 29.29 17.86
C ASP A 36 -19.16 28.03 17.12
N VAL A 37 -18.06 27.45 17.63
CA VAL A 37 -17.48 26.22 17.12
C VAL A 37 -18.18 25.04 17.81
N ASP A 38 -18.81 24.16 17.04
CA ASP A 38 -19.43 22.95 17.60
C ASP A 38 -18.37 21.98 18.17
N HIS A 39 -18.24 21.98 19.50
CA HIS A 39 -17.31 21.13 20.25
C HIS A 39 -17.79 19.68 20.45
N THR A 40 -18.96 19.31 19.93
CA THR A 40 -19.45 17.94 20.03
C THR A 40 -18.78 17.01 19.02
N THR A 41 -18.30 17.54 17.89
CA THR A 41 -17.60 16.78 16.85
C THR A 41 -16.12 16.55 17.18
N LYS A 42 -15.57 15.42 16.70
CA LYS A 42 -14.15 15.08 16.86
C LYS A 42 -13.23 16.12 16.21
N GLN A 43 -13.71 16.77 15.15
CA GLN A 43 -13.03 17.84 14.40
C GLN A 43 -13.01 19.16 15.20
N GLY A 44 -14.14 19.55 15.81
CA GLY A 44 -14.21 20.75 16.66
C GLY A 44 -13.34 20.66 17.92
N ARG A 45 -13.14 19.45 18.46
CA ARG A 45 -12.21 19.21 19.57
C ARG A 45 -10.73 19.27 19.18
N ALA A 46 -10.39 18.81 17.97
CA ALA A 46 -9.02 18.85 17.45
C ALA A 46 -8.55 20.27 17.12
N MET A 47 -9.47 21.13 16.64
CA MET A 47 -9.18 22.54 16.38
C MET A 47 -8.96 23.33 17.68
N ALA A 48 -9.72 23.05 18.75
CA ALA A 48 -9.58 23.72 20.04
C ALA A 48 -8.30 23.31 20.80
N SER A 49 -7.78 22.09 20.57
CA SER A 49 -6.60 21.58 21.29
C SER A 49 -5.26 21.99 20.67
N GLY A 50 -5.24 22.78 19.58
CA GLY A 50 -4.00 23.17 18.90
C GLY A 50 -3.14 21.96 18.52
N ALA A 51 -3.75 20.82 18.21
CA ALA A 51 -3.04 19.59 17.94
C ALA A 51 -2.23 19.78 16.65
N ILE A 52 -0.90 19.74 16.78
CA ILE A 52 0.01 19.75 15.65
C ILE A 52 -0.19 18.42 14.91
N ASP A 53 -0.73 18.48 13.69
CA ASP A 53 -0.75 17.32 12.79
C ASP A 53 0.70 16.97 12.44
N VAL A 54 1.20 15.88 13.03
CA VAL A 54 2.58 15.40 12.88
C VAL A 54 2.91 15.06 11.42
N ARG A 55 1.90 14.93 10.54
CA ARG A 55 2.06 14.70 9.10
C ARG A 55 2.23 15.99 8.27
N ARG A 56 1.84 17.16 8.79
CA ARG A 56 2.01 18.45 8.09
C ARG A 56 3.37 19.06 8.38
N ARG A 57 4.32 18.92 7.45
CA ARG A 57 5.66 19.53 7.53
C ARG A 57 5.64 21.06 7.48
N TYR A 58 4.64 21.65 6.83
CA TYR A 58 4.56 23.10 6.59
C TYR A 58 3.20 23.67 6.97
N LYS A 59 3.19 24.85 7.62
CA LYS A 59 1.96 25.61 7.89
C LYS A 59 1.42 26.34 6.65
N ARG A 60 2.27 26.58 5.65
CA ARG A 60 1.93 27.19 4.36
C ARG A 60 2.76 26.52 3.27
N ILE A 61 2.13 26.27 2.12
CA ILE A 61 2.81 25.74 0.93
C ILE A 61 3.65 26.87 0.32
N PRO A 62 4.96 26.67 0.05
CA PRO A 62 5.78 27.64 -0.67
C PRO A 62 5.17 27.97 -2.04
N LYS A 63 5.22 29.24 -2.45
CA LYS A 63 4.61 29.69 -3.73
C LYS A 63 5.16 28.92 -4.94
N GLU A 64 6.44 28.59 -4.92
CA GLU A 64 7.11 27.83 -5.99
C GLU A 64 6.55 26.40 -6.11
N GLN A 65 6.20 25.76 -4.97
CA GLN A 65 5.62 24.42 -4.94
C GLN A 65 4.12 24.39 -5.22
N GLN A 66 3.42 25.52 -5.07
CA GLN A 66 1.97 25.60 -5.27
C GLN A 66 1.57 25.27 -6.71
N HIS A 67 2.33 25.76 -7.69
CA HIS A 67 2.10 25.47 -9.10
C HIS A 67 2.31 23.99 -9.41
N ASP A 68 3.41 23.40 -8.91
CA ASP A 68 3.67 21.98 -9.06
C ASP A 68 2.53 21.14 -8.49
N ILE A 69 2.03 21.48 -7.30
CA ILE A 69 0.93 20.79 -6.64
C ILE A 69 -0.38 20.86 -7.43
N TRP A 70 -0.61 21.96 -8.15
CA TRP A 70 -1.76 22.11 -9.02
C TRP A 70 -1.63 21.29 -10.30
N ASP A 71 -0.41 21.15 -10.84
CA ASP A 71 -0.11 20.45 -12.09
C ASP A 71 0.18 18.95 -11.94
N ILE A 72 0.22 18.45 -10.70
CA ILE A 72 0.34 17.00 -10.44
C ILE A 72 -0.86 16.24 -10.99
N LEU A 73 -0.56 15.12 -11.66
CA LEU A 73 -1.56 14.17 -12.13
C LEU A 73 -2.48 13.70 -10.99
N PRO A 74 -3.80 13.59 -11.22
CA PRO A 74 -4.74 13.17 -10.18
C PRO A 74 -4.37 11.83 -9.52
N SER A 75 -3.75 10.90 -10.25
CA SER A 75 -3.25 9.62 -9.73
C SER A 75 -2.26 9.77 -8.56
N HIS A 76 -1.54 10.89 -8.48
CA HIS A 76 -0.59 11.19 -7.41
C HIS A 76 -1.20 12.03 -6.28
N SER A 77 -2.50 12.31 -6.32
CA SER A 77 -3.21 13.10 -5.30
C SER A 77 -4.54 12.45 -4.90
N ASN A 78 -4.54 11.12 -4.74
CA ASN A 78 -5.73 10.31 -4.42
C ASN A 78 -6.91 10.54 -5.39
N HIS A 79 -6.61 10.83 -6.65
CA HIS A 79 -7.57 11.19 -7.70
C HIS A 79 -8.38 12.47 -7.42
N VAL A 80 -7.86 13.38 -6.59
CA VAL A 80 -8.42 14.71 -6.37
C VAL A 80 -7.57 15.71 -7.16
N PRO A 81 -8.00 16.17 -8.35
CA PRO A 81 -7.20 17.03 -9.21
C PRO A 81 -6.82 18.37 -8.54
N GLY A 82 -5.61 18.85 -8.83
CA GLY A 82 -5.17 20.19 -8.41
C GLY A 82 -5.84 21.31 -9.21
N LYS A 83 -6.10 21.07 -10.50
CA LYS A 83 -6.87 21.93 -11.41
C LYS A 83 -7.98 21.11 -12.07
N LEU A 84 -9.18 21.67 -12.17
CA LEU A 84 -10.28 21.11 -12.92
C LEU A 84 -10.46 21.92 -14.21
N GLU A 85 -10.17 21.30 -15.34
CA GLU A 85 -10.46 21.87 -16.66
C GLU A 85 -11.88 21.44 -17.06
N LEU A 86 -12.80 22.40 -17.10
CA LEU A 86 -14.23 22.15 -17.29
C LEU A 86 -14.78 22.88 -18.51
N CYS A 87 -15.71 22.24 -19.20
CA CYS A 87 -16.57 22.86 -20.19
C CYS A 87 -18.01 22.37 -20.03
N VAL A 88 -18.97 23.17 -20.48
CA VAL A 88 -20.38 22.76 -20.50
C VAL A 88 -20.54 21.58 -21.46
N GLY A 89 -21.29 20.56 -21.05
CA GLY A 89 -21.45 19.31 -21.77
C GLY A 89 -20.41 18.24 -21.43
N MET A 90 -19.41 18.53 -20.57
CA MET A 90 -18.39 17.56 -20.20
C MET A 90 -18.98 16.44 -19.31
N PRO A 91 -18.71 15.16 -19.61
CA PRO A 91 -19.09 14.06 -18.73
C PRO A 91 -18.17 14.05 -17.50
N VAL A 92 -18.79 13.96 -16.33
CA VAL A 92 -18.13 13.92 -15.03
C VAL A 92 -18.71 12.80 -14.16
N MET A 93 -17.98 12.46 -13.11
CA MET A 93 -18.39 11.53 -12.08
C MET A 93 -18.23 12.18 -10.71
N ILE A 94 -19.27 12.08 -9.88
CA ILE A 94 -19.26 12.58 -8.51
C ILE A 94 -18.35 11.70 -7.65
N ARG A 95 -17.49 12.32 -6.82
CA ARG A 95 -16.49 11.62 -6.00
C ARG A 95 -16.79 11.62 -4.51
N TYR A 96 -17.90 12.22 -4.10
CA TYR A 96 -18.35 12.28 -2.72
C TYR A 96 -19.85 11.99 -2.60
N ASN A 97 -20.28 11.44 -1.46
CA ASN A 97 -21.71 11.26 -1.15
C ASN A 97 -22.24 12.56 -0.56
N GLU A 98 -22.79 13.42 -1.40
CA GLU A 98 -23.29 14.73 -0.96
C GLU A 98 -24.68 14.59 -0.31
N ALA A 99 -25.61 13.95 -1.01
CA ALA A 99 -26.98 13.71 -0.56
C ALA A 99 -27.52 12.44 -1.23
N THR A 100 -27.52 11.34 -0.49
CA THR A 100 -27.90 10.01 -1.01
C THR A 100 -29.36 9.93 -1.44
N GLU A 101 -30.23 10.61 -0.71
CA GLU A 101 -31.66 10.77 -0.94
C GLU A 101 -31.97 11.53 -2.23
N CYS A 102 -31.06 12.42 -2.64
CA CYS A 102 -31.14 13.16 -3.90
C CYS A 102 -30.30 12.52 -5.00
N CYS A 103 -29.92 11.24 -4.85
CA CYS A 103 -29.07 10.52 -5.81
C CYS A 103 -27.70 11.18 -6.10
N ILE A 104 -27.24 12.11 -5.24
CA ILE A 104 -25.95 12.79 -5.36
C ILE A 104 -24.90 11.95 -4.64
N THR A 105 -24.55 10.82 -5.25
CA THR A 105 -23.70 9.79 -4.65
C THR A 105 -22.36 9.67 -5.34
N LYS A 106 -21.35 9.19 -4.60
CA LYS A 106 -20.05 8.84 -5.14
C LYS A 106 -20.20 7.77 -6.20
N GLY A 107 -19.75 8.08 -7.42
CA GLY A 107 -19.85 7.21 -8.58
C GLY A 107 -21.01 7.55 -9.53
N ALA A 108 -21.94 8.44 -9.13
CA ALA A 108 -22.98 8.91 -10.03
C ALA A 108 -22.36 9.65 -11.22
N GLU A 109 -22.83 9.32 -12.43
CA GLU A 109 -22.42 9.97 -13.67
C GLU A 109 -23.29 11.19 -13.91
N ALA A 110 -22.67 12.25 -14.40
CA ALA A 110 -23.36 13.50 -14.66
C ALA A 110 -22.71 14.26 -15.83
N THR A 111 -23.39 15.27 -16.33
CA THR A 111 -22.89 16.18 -17.35
C THR A 111 -22.82 17.60 -16.80
N VAL A 112 -21.72 18.30 -17.03
CA VAL A 112 -21.56 19.69 -16.58
C VAL A 112 -22.55 20.61 -17.32
N VAL A 113 -23.35 21.37 -16.57
CA VAL A 113 -24.31 22.35 -17.15
C VAL A 113 -23.88 23.80 -16.93
N GLY A 114 -23.06 24.06 -15.91
CA GLY A 114 -22.57 25.40 -15.59
C GLY A 114 -21.87 25.42 -14.23
N TRP A 115 -21.35 26.58 -13.83
CA TRP A 115 -20.69 26.74 -12.54
C TRP A 115 -20.72 28.19 -12.07
N ASP A 116 -20.52 28.37 -10.78
CA ASP A 116 -20.18 29.64 -10.16
C ASP A 116 -18.72 29.62 -9.67
N ALA A 117 -18.02 30.72 -9.85
CA ALA A 117 -16.60 30.84 -9.51
C ALA A 117 -16.30 32.20 -8.86
N GLY A 118 -15.63 32.14 -7.72
CA GLY A 118 -15.11 33.29 -7.00
C GLY A 118 -13.68 33.64 -7.42
N SER A 119 -13.16 34.70 -6.81
CA SER A 119 -11.75 35.09 -6.91
C SER A 119 -11.12 35.02 -5.52
N GLU A 120 -10.00 34.31 -5.39
CA GLU A 120 -9.23 34.26 -4.14
C GLU A 120 -7.98 35.16 -4.22
N SER A 121 -7.29 35.34 -3.09
CA SER A 121 -6.14 36.23 -2.86
C SER A 121 -4.95 36.10 -3.83
N HIS A 122 -4.93 35.05 -4.67
CA HIS A 122 -3.90 34.80 -5.68
C HIS A 122 -4.31 35.17 -7.12
N GLY A 123 -5.50 35.76 -7.33
CA GLY A 123 -5.95 36.23 -8.65
C GLY A 123 -6.37 35.13 -9.62
N MET A 124 -6.43 33.88 -9.16
CA MET A 124 -6.92 32.74 -9.94
C MET A 124 -8.41 32.52 -9.68
N PRO A 125 -9.20 32.13 -10.70
CA PRO A 125 -10.60 31.75 -10.50
C PRO A 125 -10.67 30.48 -9.66
N VAL A 126 -11.53 30.49 -8.64
CA VAL A 126 -11.77 29.34 -7.76
C VAL A 126 -13.20 28.87 -7.97
N LEU A 127 -13.35 27.59 -8.28
CA LEU A 127 -14.66 26.97 -8.47
C LEU A 127 -15.37 26.84 -7.13
N ASP A 128 -16.52 27.50 -6.98
CA ASP A 128 -17.29 27.49 -5.74
C ASP A 128 -18.39 26.44 -5.78
N THR A 129 -19.17 26.43 -6.85
CA THR A 129 -20.26 25.48 -7.07
C THR A 129 -20.28 25.04 -8.51
N LEU A 130 -20.29 23.73 -8.74
CA LEU A 130 -20.49 23.13 -10.06
C LEU A 130 -21.91 22.62 -10.19
N PHE A 131 -22.63 23.03 -11.22
CA PHE A 131 -23.93 22.48 -11.55
C PHE A 131 -23.77 21.34 -12.55
N VAL A 132 -24.31 20.17 -12.21
CA VAL A 132 -24.25 18.97 -13.05
C VAL A 132 -25.64 18.38 -13.21
N GLU A 133 -25.94 17.87 -14.41
CA GLU A 133 -27.15 17.09 -14.69
C GLU A 133 -26.87 15.61 -14.47
N LEU A 134 -27.55 14.97 -13.52
CA LEU A 134 -27.40 13.55 -13.21
C LEU A 134 -27.87 12.68 -14.39
N LYS A 135 -27.06 11.70 -14.78
CA LYS A 135 -27.39 10.76 -15.86
C LYS A 135 -28.15 9.56 -15.28
N ASN A 136 -29.38 9.37 -15.74
CA ASN A 136 -30.26 8.25 -15.35
C ASN A 136 -30.32 8.01 -13.82
N PRO A 137 -30.60 9.03 -13.00
CA PRO A 137 -30.73 8.81 -11.57
C PRO A 137 -31.91 7.86 -11.28
N PRO A 138 -31.83 7.02 -10.23
CA PRO A 138 -32.91 6.09 -9.86
C PRO A 138 -34.27 6.77 -9.66
N ILE A 139 -34.26 8.02 -9.18
CA ILE A 139 -35.43 8.86 -8.98
C ILE A 139 -35.11 10.24 -9.55
N ALA A 140 -36.08 10.89 -10.19
CA ALA A 140 -35.92 12.26 -10.67
C ALA A 140 -35.71 13.21 -9.49
N VAL A 141 -34.69 14.05 -9.58
CA VAL A 141 -34.29 14.99 -8.51
C VAL A 141 -34.65 16.39 -8.95
N GLN A 142 -35.38 17.15 -8.14
CA GLN A 142 -35.65 18.55 -8.45
C GLN A 142 -35.40 19.41 -7.22
N ILE A 143 -34.35 20.22 -7.28
CA ILE A 143 -34.04 21.20 -6.25
C ILE A 143 -34.76 22.50 -6.62
N GLU A 144 -35.38 23.15 -5.64
CA GLU A 144 -36.09 24.41 -5.87
C GLU A 144 -35.18 25.45 -6.55
N GLY A 145 -35.66 26.04 -7.64
CA GLY A 145 -34.90 27.00 -8.46
C GLY A 145 -33.97 26.37 -9.51
N LEU A 146 -33.82 25.04 -9.55
CA LEU A 146 -33.04 24.33 -10.57
C LEU A 146 -33.95 23.45 -11.46
N PRO A 147 -33.59 23.23 -12.73
CA PRO A 147 -34.27 22.24 -13.57
C PRO A 147 -34.15 20.82 -13.03
N SER A 148 -35.02 19.92 -13.50
CA SER A 148 -35.00 18.51 -13.15
C SER A 148 -33.62 17.89 -13.41
N ASN A 149 -33.16 17.06 -12.48
CA ASN A 149 -31.88 16.36 -12.40
C ASN A 149 -30.63 17.24 -12.36
N ILE A 150 -30.76 18.56 -12.31
CA ILE A 150 -29.62 19.47 -12.14
C ILE A 150 -29.37 19.68 -10.65
N VAL A 151 -28.16 19.35 -10.21
CA VAL A 151 -27.75 19.43 -8.81
C VAL A 151 -26.49 20.27 -8.65
N PRO A 152 -26.38 21.08 -7.58
CA PRO A 152 -25.16 21.80 -7.23
C PRO A 152 -24.20 20.89 -6.47
N ILE A 153 -22.92 20.92 -6.84
CA ILE A 153 -21.82 20.28 -6.13
C ILE A 153 -20.88 21.38 -5.64
N SER A 154 -20.89 21.61 -4.33
CA SER A 154 -20.11 22.67 -3.70
C SER A 154 -18.67 22.25 -3.46
N ARG A 155 -17.77 23.22 -3.45
CA ARG A 155 -16.38 23.00 -3.02
C ARG A 155 -16.33 22.53 -1.57
N ARG A 156 -15.43 21.61 -1.27
CA ARG A 156 -15.20 21.07 0.07
C ARG A 156 -13.73 21.00 0.38
N GLN A 157 -13.41 20.95 1.67
CA GLN A 157 -12.04 20.72 2.14
C GLN A 157 -11.82 19.24 2.42
N ASP A 158 -10.84 18.66 1.74
CA ASP A 158 -10.39 17.29 1.98
C ASP A 158 -8.88 17.28 2.25
N ASP A 159 -8.44 16.43 3.17
CA ASP A 159 -7.01 16.20 3.39
C ASP A 159 -6.49 15.21 2.33
N VAL A 160 -5.49 15.64 1.57
CA VAL A 160 -4.93 14.92 0.43
C VAL A 160 -3.43 14.76 0.62
N VAL A 161 -2.92 13.57 0.32
CA VAL A 161 -1.48 13.33 0.22
C VAL A 161 -1.10 13.44 -1.26
N CYS A 162 -0.33 14.46 -1.60
CA CYS A 162 0.22 14.65 -2.94
C CYS A 162 1.60 14.00 -3.01
N THR A 163 1.83 13.13 -3.98
CA THR A 163 3.16 12.62 -4.32
C THR A 163 3.74 13.52 -5.40
N LEU A 164 4.73 14.34 -5.05
CA LEU A 164 5.43 15.21 -5.99
C LEU A 164 6.26 14.35 -6.97
N MET A 165 6.73 14.94 -8.08
CA MET A 165 7.53 14.22 -9.09
C MET A 165 8.85 13.67 -8.53
N ASN A 166 9.36 14.30 -7.48
CA ASN A 166 10.53 13.84 -6.73
C ASN A 166 10.19 12.67 -5.77
N GLY A 167 8.94 12.18 -5.73
CA GLY A 167 8.49 11.11 -4.82
C GLY A 167 8.20 11.57 -3.39
N GLU A 168 8.44 12.85 -3.05
CA GLU A 168 8.05 13.40 -1.75
C GLU A 168 6.53 13.36 -1.60
N LYS A 169 6.07 12.85 -0.45
CA LYS A 169 4.66 12.88 -0.07
C LYS A 169 4.39 14.11 0.78
N LEU A 170 3.58 15.02 0.26
CA LEU A 170 3.13 16.23 0.94
C LEU A 170 1.67 16.07 1.36
N ALA A 171 1.40 16.11 2.66
CA ALA A 171 0.05 16.19 3.19
C ALA A 171 -0.45 17.64 3.14
N ILE A 172 -1.53 17.88 2.38
CA ILE A 172 -2.17 19.20 2.23
C ILE A 172 -3.66 19.10 2.55
N THR A 173 -4.28 20.22 2.89
CA THR A 173 -5.74 20.36 2.79
C THR A 173 -6.06 21.02 1.46
N ARG A 174 -6.91 20.38 0.67
CA ARG A 174 -7.35 20.88 -0.64
C ARG A 174 -8.82 21.27 -0.56
N SER A 175 -9.12 22.51 -0.95
CA SER A 175 -10.48 22.99 -1.16
C SER A 175 -10.84 22.85 -2.64
N GLN A 176 -11.73 21.93 -3.00
CA GLN A 176 -12.09 21.65 -4.39
C GLN A 176 -13.50 21.02 -4.51
N VAL A 177 -14.13 21.15 -5.67
CA VAL A 177 -15.35 20.41 -5.99
C VAL A 177 -15.02 18.92 -6.23
N PRO A 178 -15.68 17.97 -5.54
CA PRO A 178 -15.35 16.54 -5.60
C PRO A 178 -15.90 15.86 -6.87
N ILE A 179 -15.32 16.17 -8.02
CA ILE A 179 -15.64 15.55 -9.31
C ILE A 179 -14.40 15.00 -10.02
N LEU A 180 -14.64 14.05 -10.92
CA LEU A 180 -13.65 13.48 -11.83
C LEU A 180 -14.20 13.52 -13.25
N ILE A 181 -13.35 13.84 -14.23
CA ILE A 181 -13.73 13.77 -15.66
C ILE A 181 -14.01 12.30 -16.03
N ASN A 182 -15.09 12.06 -16.76
CA ASN A 182 -15.63 10.71 -17.02
C ASN A 182 -15.69 10.35 -18.52
N PHE A 183 -14.63 10.65 -19.28
CA PHE A 183 -14.47 10.16 -20.66
C PHE A 183 -13.98 8.70 -20.72
N ALA A 184 -13.13 8.32 -19.77
CA ALA A 184 -12.56 6.99 -19.65
C ALA A 184 -12.64 6.54 -18.19
N MET A 185 -12.74 5.23 -18.00
CA MET A 185 -12.80 4.60 -16.69
C MET A 185 -11.81 3.45 -16.66
N THR A 186 -11.19 3.23 -15.51
CA THR A 186 -10.45 1.99 -15.28
C THR A 186 -11.41 0.80 -15.18
N ASP A 187 -10.90 -0.41 -15.41
CA ASP A 187 -11.62 -1.65 -15.18
C ASP A 187 -12.26 -1.68 -13.77
N TYR A 188 -11.51 -1.27 -12.75
CA TYR A 188 -12.00 -1.14 -11.37
C TYR A 188 -13.17 -0.17 -11.23
N SER A 189 -13.06 1.04 -11.79
CA SER A 189 -14.13 2.07 -11.69
C SER A 189 -15.36 1.75 -12.53
N SER A 190 -15.21 0.87 -13.52
CA SER A 190 -16.31 0.36 -14.33
C SER A 190 -17.11 -0.75 -13.62
N GLN A 191 -16.58 -1.37 -12.56
CA GLN A 191 -17.20 -2.54 -11.93
C GLN A 191 -18.66 -2.29 -11.53
N GLY A 192 -19.53 -3.26 -11.84
CA GLY A 192 -20.97 -3.18 -11.53
C GLY A 192 -21.78 -2.28 -12.46
N ARG A 193 -21.17 -1.71 -13.50
CA ARG A 193 -21.86 -0.90 -14.52
C ARG A 193 -22.22 -1.74 -15.72
N THR A 194 -23.40 -1.45 -16.28
CA THR A 194 -23.81 -1.96 -17.59
C THR A 194 -23.77 -0.82 -18.60
N ARG A 195 -23.11 -1.03 -19.73
CA ARG A 195 -22.90 -0.06 -20.79
C ARG A 195 -23.46 -0.62 -22.10
N PRO A 196 -24.38 0.07 -22.78
CA PRO A 196 -24.86 -0.35 -24.10
C PRO A 196 -23.71 -0.41 -25.10
N ASP A 197 -22.90 0.66 -25.13
CA ASP A 197 -21.67 0.75 -25.91
C ASP A 197 -20.46 0.76 -24.97
N ASN A 198 -19.59 -0.22 -25.14
CA ASN A 198 -18.44 -0.48 -24.27
C ASN A 198 -17.15 -0.53 -25.11
N PRO A 199 -16.63 0.63 -25.54
CA PRO A 199 -15.28 0.70 -26.07
C PRO A 199 -14.29 0.37 -24.95
N VAL A 200 -13.51 -0.70 -25.16
CA VAL A 200 -12.54 -1.22 -24.19
C VAL A 200 -11.15 -1.27 -24.79
N ASP A 201 -10.18 -0.84 -23.99
CA ASP A 201 -8.76 -1.05 -24.24
C ASP A 201 -8.25 -2.12 -23.27
N LEU A 202 -7.85 -3.26 -23.81
CA LEU A 202 -7.36 -4.41 -23.07
C LEU A 202 -5.83 -4.49 -23.01
N GLN A 203 -5.11 -3.63 -23.74
CA GLN A 203 -3.66 -3.71 -23.91
C GLN A 203 -2.92 -3.63 -22.58
N ASN A 204 -3.38 -2.77 -21.67
CA ASN A 204 -2.77 -2.52 -20.38
C ASN A 204 -3.42 -3.30 -19.22
N CYS A 205 -4.44 -4.12 -19.51
CA CYS A 205 -5.03 -5.00 -18.52
C CYS A 205 -4.04 -6.14 -18.20
N ARG A 206 -3.75 -6.35 -16.91
CA ARG A 206 -2.66 -7.26 -16.47
C ARG A 206 -3.12 -8.68 -16.15
N SER A 207 -4.42 -8.94 -16.14
CA SER A 207 -4.96 -10.19 -15.62
C SER A 207 -6.27 -10.61 -16.29
N HIS A 208 -6.59 -11.91 -16.19
CA HIS A 208 -7.88 -12.45 -16.63
C HIS A 208 -9.07 -11.76 -15.96
N LEU A 209 -8.96 -11.35 -14.69
CA LEU A 209 -10.01 -10.65 -13.96
C LEU A 209 -10.23 -9.24 -14.49
N SER A 210 -9.16 -8.53 -14.88
CA SER A 210 -9.26 -7.22 -15.53
C SER A 210 -9.98 -7.32 -16.87
N TYR A 211 -9.63 -8.32 -17.68
CA TYR A 211 -10.29 -8.60 -18.95
C TYR A 211 -11.78 -8.90 -18.75
N TYR A 212 -12.07 -9.84 -17.84
CA TYR A 212 -13.45 -10.19 -17.49
C TYR A 212 -14.23 -8.96 -17.02
N THR A 213 -13.65 -8.14 -16.14
CA THR A 213 -14.29 -6.94 -15.60
C THR A 213 -14.59 -5.92 -16.67
N ALA A 214 -13.64 -5.64 -17.57
CA ALA A 214 -13.82 -4.68 -18.66
C ALA A 214 -14.86 -5.17 -19.69
N LEU A 215 -14.77 -6.43 -20.11
CA LEU A 215 -15.64 -7.00 -21.14
C LEU A 215 -17.07 -7.20 -20.64
N SER A 216 -17.26 -7.65 -19.39
CA SER A 216 -18.58 -7.87 -18.78
C SER A 216 -19.34 -6.58 -18.42
N ARG A 217 -18.89 -5.41 -18.89
CA ARG A 217 -19.67 -4.17 -18.81
C ARG A 217 -20.62 -4.01 -19.97
N SER A 218 -20.35 -4.64 -21.11
CA SER A 218 -21.32 -4.59 -22.20
C SER A 218 -22.47 -5.55 -21.94
N ALA A 219 -23.69 -5.12 -22.30
CA ALA A 219 -24.86 -6.00 -22.27
C ALA A 219 -24.90 -6.96 -23.48
N THR A 220 -24.17 -6.66 -24.56
CA THR A 220 -24.20 -7.43 -25.81
C THR A 220 -22.81 -7.54 -26.44
N SER A 221 -22.62 -8.54 -27.30
CA SER A 221 -21.41 -8.65 -28.12
C SER A 221 -21.25 -7.46 -29.06
N ASP A 222 -22.36 -7.02 -29.68
CA ASP A 222 -22.37 -5.95 -30.68
C ASP A 222 -22.01 -4.59 -30.05
N GLY A 223 -22.40 -4.39 -28.80
CA GLY A 223 -22.01 -3.24 -27.98
C GLY A 223 -20.59 -3.32 -27.42
N THR A 224 -19.80 -4.36 -27.70
CA THR A 224 -18.42 -4.49 -27.21
C THR A 224 -17.44 -4.14 -28.31
N ILE A 225 -16.70 -3.04 -28.15
CA ILE A 225 -15.74 -2.55 -29.15
C ILE A 225 -14.35 -2.66 -28.55
N ILE A 226 -13.53 -3.58 -29.06
CA ILE A 226 -12.14 -3.73 -28.64
C ILE A 226 -11.28 -2.82 -29.51
N VAL A 227 -10.70 -1.78 -28.90
CA VAL A 227 -10.07 -0.67 -29.64
C VAL A 227 -8.66 -1.01 -30.11
N GLN A 228 -7.96 -1.93 -29.44
CA GLN A 228 -6.56 -2.31 -29.74
C GLN A 228 -6.30 -3.81 -29.55
N GLY A 229 -5.14 -4.28 -30.02
CA GLY A 229 -4.68 -5.66 -29.80
C GLY A 229 -4.47 -5.99 -28.33
N PHE A 230 -4.63 -7.27 -27.97
CA PHE A 230 -4.56 -7.73 -26.58
C PHE A 230 -3.95 -9.14 -26.47
N ASP A 231 -3.49 -9.51 -25.27
CA ASP A 231 -2.91 -10.82 -25.02
C ASP A 231 -4.01 -11.87 -24.78
N LYS A 232 -4.19 -12.75 -25.77
CA LYS A 232 -5.19 -13.83 -25.73
C LYS A 232 -4.97 -14.80 -24.57
N ARG A 233 -3.75 -14.91 -24.03
CA ARG A 233 -3.43 -15.81 -22.90
C ARG A 233 -4.20 -15.44 -21.65
N HIS A 234 -4.55 -14.17 -21.45
CA HIS A 234 -5.37 -13.74 -20.30
C HIS A 234 -6.81 -14.26 -20.37
N ILE A 235 -7.31 -14.59 -21.56
CA ILE A 235 -8.64 -15.20 -21.73
C ILE A 235 -8.53 -16.73 -21.77
N GLN A 236 -7.51 -17.25 -22.46
CA GLN A 236 -7.37 -18.68 -22.75
C GLN A 236 -6.63 -19.46 -21.65
N GLY A 237 -5.91 -18.80 -20.74
CA GLY A 237 -5.12 -19.42 -19.68
C GLY A 237 -5.92 -20.00 -18.50
N GLY A 238 -7.23 -19.76 -18.47
CA GLY A 238 -8.13 -20.22 -17.40
C GLY A 238 -8.00 -19.44 -16.10
N ALA A 239 -8.89 -19.75 -15.14
CA ALA A 239 -8.86 -19.13 -13.81
C ALA A 239 -7.59 -19.52 -13.05
N SER A 240 -7.10 -18.59 -12.20
CA SER A 240 -5.96 -18.83 -11.31
C SER A 240 -6.21 -20.02 -10.38
N GLY A 241 -5.15 -20.64 -9.86
CA GLY A 241 -5.27 -21.83 -9.00
C GLY A 241 -6.16 -21.60 -7.78
N TYR A 242 -6.01 -20.46 -7.10
CA TYR A 242 -6.84 -20.10 -5.94
C TYR A 242 -8.31 -19.85 -6.30
N LEU A 243 -8.58 -19.16 -7.40
CA LEU A 243 -9.96 -18.89 -7.83
C LEU A 243 -10.65 -20.19 -8.29
N ARG A 244 -9.92 -21.06 -8.98
CA ARG A 244 -10.39 -22.40 -9.37
C ARG A 244 -10.72 -23.25 -8.15
N GLN A 245 -9.87 -23.22 -7.14
CA GLN A 245 -10.09 -23.89 -5.86
C GLN A 245 -11.38 -23.38 -5.20
N GLU A 246 -11.56 -22.07 -5.10
CA GLU A 246 -12.77 -21.46 -4.52
C GLU A 246 -14.04 -21.91 -5.26
N PHE A 247 -14.04 -21.89 -6.60
CA PHE A 247 -15.18 -22.38 -7.36
C PHE A 247 -15.46 -23.87 -7.12
N ARG A 248 -14.44 -24.72 -7.05
CA ARG A 248 -14.62 -26.15 -6.71
C ARG A 248 -15.21 -26.35 -5.31
N GLU A 249 -14.79 -25.53 -4.34
CA GLU A 249 -15.35 -25.55 -2.98
C GLU A 249 -16.82 -25.13 -2.99
N LEU A 250 -17.18 -24.10 -3.76
CA LEU A 250 -18.57 -23.66 -3.94
C LEU A 250 -19.45 -24.73 -4.60
N GLU A 251 -18.95 -25.43 -5.62
CA GLU A 251 -19.70 -26.55 -6.26
C GLU A 251 -19.98 -27.70 -5.28
N LEU A 252 -19.02 -28.03 -4.40
CA LEU A 252 -19.28 -29.02 -3.35
C LEU A 252 -20.27 -28.50 -2.31
N LEU A 253 -20.22 -27.22 -1.95
CA LEU A 253 -21.20 -26.64 -1.03
C LEU A 253 -22.60 -26.62 -1.64
N ASP A 254 -22.74 -26.33 -2.93
CA ASP A 254 -24.01 -26.38 -3.65
C ASP A 254 -24.58 -27.81 -3.62
N GLU A 255 -23.76 -28.81 -3.94
CA GLU A 255 -24.15 -30.22 -3.90
C GLU A 255 -24.53 -30.68 -2.48
N ILE A 256 -23.76 -30.31 -1.46
CA ILE A 256 -24.10 -30.59 -0.05
C ILE A 256 -25.47 -29.97 0.27
N THR A 257 -25.67 -28.70 -0.09
CA THR A 257 -26.91 -27.97 0.15
C THR A 257 -28.09 -28.67 -0.51
N LYS A 258 -27.93 -29.07 -1.77
CA LYS A 258 -28.93 -29.82 -2.54
C LYS A 258 -29.26 -31.16 -1.90
N GLN A 259 -28.26 -31.96 -1.54
CA GLN A 259 -28.50 -33.27 -0.93
C GLN A 259 -29.13 -33.18 0.47
N MET A 260 -28.82 -32.13 1.25
CA MET A 260 -29.52 -31.86 2.51
C MET A 260 -31.00 -31.49 2.27
N PHE A 261 -31.28 -30.70 1.24
CA PHE A 261 -32.64 -30.33 0.86
C PHE A 261 -33.46 -31.54 0.38
N GLU A 262 -32.85 -32.41 -0.43
CA GLU A 262 -33.44 -33.65 -0.94
C GLU A 262 -33.53 -34.77 0.11
N GLY A 263 -32.98 -34.56 1.32
CA GLY A 263 -32.98 -35.54 2.40
C GLY A 263 -32.00 -36.72 2.23
N ILE A 264 -31.10 -36.64 1.24
CA ILE A 264 -30.01 -37.60 1.01
C ILE A 264 -28.92 -37.46 2.09
N LEU A 265 -28.64 -36.21 2.49
CA LEU A 265 -27.84 -35.90 3.67
C LEU A 265 -28.76 -35.59 4.85
N PRO A 266 -28.41 -36.04 6.07
CA PRO A 266 -29.13 -35.65 7.27
C PRO A 266 -29.22 -34.13 7.43
N LYS A 267 -30.31 -33.61 8.00
CA LYS A 267 -30.46 -32.16 8.25
C LYS A 267 -29.41 -31.61 9.22
N ASP A 268 -28.87 -32.47 10.07
CA ASP A 268 -27.78 -32.22 11.01
C ASP A 268 -26.41 -32.59 10.41
N PHE A 269 -26.30 -32.76 9.09
CA PHE A 269 -25.03 -32.87 8.36
C PHE A 269 -24.25 -31.55 8.53
N GLY A 270 -23.67 -31.40 9.72
CA GLY A 270 -23.18 -30.14 10.25
C GLY A 270 -21.69 -29.94 10.07
N GLY A 271 -21.29 -28.70 10.32
CA GLY A 271 -19.92 -28.23 10.43
C GLY A 271 -19.98 -26.72 10.70
N GLY A 272 -19.27 -26.22 11.72
CA GLY A 272 -19.30 -24.79 12.05
C GLY A 272 -18.63 -23.89 11.02
N THR A 273 -17.97 -24.47 10.01
CA THR A 273 -17.23 -23.77 8.97
C THR A 273 -17.33 -24.52 7.63
N ARG A 274 -17.12 -23.78 6.53
CA ARG A 274 -17.03 -24.29 5.16
C ARG A 274 -16.12 -25.52 5.05
N ASN A 275 -14.90 -25.42 5.60
CA ASN A 275 -13.89 -26.46 5.44
C ASN A 275 -14.30 -27.78 6.13
N VAL A 276 -14.98 -27.70 7.28
CA VAL A 276 -15.46 -28.89 7.99
C VAL A 276 -16.56 -29.60 7.19
N LEU A 277 -17.49 -28.83 6.60
CA LEU A 277 -18.55 -29.38 5.77
C LEU A 277 -17.99 -30.10 4.54
N ILE A 278 -17.10 -29.43 3.79
CA ILE A 278 -16.47 -30.00 2.60
C ILE A 278 -15.65 -31.24 2.97
N LYS A 279 -14.89 -31.21 4.07
CA LYS A 279 -14.11 -32.36 4.52
C LYS A 279 -14.99 -33.57 4.82
N ARG A 280 -16.05 -33.40 5.61
CA ARG A 280 -17.00 -34.48 5.94
C ARG A 280 -17.68 -35.05 4.70
N PHE A 281 -18.07 -34.18 3.78
CA PHE A 281 -18.68 -34.61 2.52
C PHE A 281 -17.71 -35.45 1.68
N ARG A 282 -16.45 -35.02 1.59
CA ARG A 282 -15.40 -35.78 0.89
C ARG A 282 -15.03 -37.08 1.60
N GLU A 283 -15.06 -37.14 2.92
CA GLU A 283 -14.88 -38.38 3.70
C GLU A 283 -16.01 -39.39 3.41
N LYS A 284 -17.26 -38.93 3.23
CA LYS A 284 -18.41 -39.78 2.93
C LYS A 284 -18.47 -40.24 1.46
N HIS A 285 -18.22 -39.35 0.50
CA HIS A 285 -18.39 -39.63 -0.94
C HIS A 285 -17.09 -39.99 -1.66
N GLY A 286 -15.95 -39.82 -1.01
CA GLY A 286 -14.62 -40.04 -1.56
C GLY A 286 -13.97 -38.77 -2.11
N GLU A 287 -12.63 -38.72 -2.06
CA GLU A 287 -11.85 -37.53 -2.43
C GLU A 287 -11.95 -37.12 -3.90
N HIS A 288 -12.39 -38.06 -4.75
CA HIS A 288 -12.54 -37.88 -6.20
C HIS A 288 -13.99 -37.70 -6.65
N TYR A 289 -14.95 -37.69 -5.70
CA TYR A 289 -16.33 -37.37 -6.04
C TYR A 289 -16.39 -35.98 -6.69
N MET A 290 -17.10 -35.87 -7.80
CA MET A 290 -17.32 -34.63 -8.55
C MET A 290 -18.81 -34.55 -8.91
N PRO A 291 -19.53 -33.50 -8.46
CA PRO A 291 -20.91 -33.31 -8.85
C PRO A 291 -21.06 -33.26 -10.38
N PRO A 292 -22.14 -33.83 -10.95
CA PRO A 292 -22.34 -33.83 -12.41
C PRO A 292 -22.47 -32.44 -13.04
N SER A 293 -22.86 -31.43 -12.26
CA SER A 293 -23.02 -30.03 -12.69
C SER A 293 -21.70 -29.30 -12.87
N VAL A 294 -20.58 -29.83 -12.37
CA VAL A 294 -19.29 -29.14 -12.38
C VAL A 294 -18.82 -28.87 -13.80
N HIS A 295 -18.58 -27.60 -14.11
CA HIS A 295 -18.09 -27.19 -15.41
C HIS A 295 -16.68 -27.75 -15.71
N ARG A 296 -16.44 -28.18 -16.95
CA ARG A 296 -15.19 -28.84 -17.38
C ARG A 296 -13.92 -28.02 -17.12
N SER A 297 -14.02 -26.69 -17.10
CA SER A 297 -12.88 -25.79 -16.82
C SER A 297 -12.41 -25.83 -15.36
N ILE A 298 -13.27 -26.24 -14.43
CA ILE A 298 -12.94 -26.37 -13.01
C ILE A 298 -13.00 -27.82 -12.53
N ALA A 299 -13.30 -28.79 -13.40
CA ALA A 299 -13.29 -30.21 -13.08
C ALA A 299 -11.94 -30.66 -12.47
N TRP A 300 -11.99 -31.66 -11.60
CA TRP A 300 -10.81 -32.27 -10.99
C TRP A 300 -10.70 -33.75 -11.37
N SER A 301 -9.46 -34.22 -11.38
CA SER A 301 -9.12 -35.60 -11.72
C SER A 301 -7.84 -36.00 -10.98
N PRO A 302 -7.41 -37.28 -11.04
CA PRO A 302 -6.12 -37.67 -10.48
C PRO A 302 -4.93 -36.86 -11.04
N LEU A 303 -5.01 -36.41 -12.30
CA LEU A 303 -3.99 -35.56 -12.95
C LEU A 303 -4.10 -34.09 -12.55
N ASN A 304 -5.27 -33.63 -12.10
CA ASN A 304 -5.53 -32.26 -11.66
C ASN A 304 -6.34 -32.28 -10.35
N PRO A 305 -5.70 -32.64 -9.22
CA PRO A 305 -6.40 -32.94 -7.98
C PRO A 305 -6.99 -31.69 -7.32
N PHE A 306 -8.13 -31.86 -6.68
CA PHE A 306 -8.72 -30.86 -5.78
C PHE A 306 -8.16 -31.06 -4.36
N ARG A 307 -7.05 -30.38 -4.07
CA ARG A 307 -6.36 -30.50 -2.77
C ARG A 307 -7.05 -29.63 -1.75
N MET A 308 -7.55 -30.18 -0.64
CA MET A 308 -7.94 -29.32 0.49
C MET A 308 -6.68 -28.70 1.10
N ASN A 309 -6.75 -27.42 1.43
CA ASN A 309 -5.76 -26.82 2.31
C ASN A 309 -5.84 -27.56 3.66
N SER A 310 -4.69 -27.99 4.20
CA SER A 310 -4.64 -28.58 5.54
C SER A 310 -5.27 -27.60 6.52
N SER A 311 -6.35 -28.02 7.18
CA SER A 311 -7.08 -27.19 8.13
C SER A 311 -6.09 -26.58 9.13
N PRO A 312 -6.04 -25.25 9.32
CA PRO A 312 -5.66 -24.76 10.63
C PRO A 312 -6.65 -25.42 11.60
N GLN A 313 -6.13 -26.01 12.69
CA GLN A 313 -6.96 -26.57 13.75
C GLN A 313 -8.12 -25.61 14.02
N SER A 314 -9.34 -26.13 14.11
CA SER A 314 -10.57 -25.36 14.30
C SER A 314 -10.29 -24.15 15.17
N ALA A 315 -10.28 -22.95 14.58
CA ALA A 315 -10.01 -21.73 15.32
C ALA A 315 -11.05 -21.67 16.43
N HIS A 316 -10.63 -21.91 17.67
CA HIS A 316 -11.48 -21.73 18.83
C HIS A 316 -11.77 -20.24 18.88
N TRP A 317 -12.99 -19.85 18.48
CA TRP A 317 -13.49 -18.51 18.69
C TRP A 317 -13.47 -18.23 20.19
N GLN A 318 -12.40 -17.60 20.67
CA GLN A 318 -12.38 -17.04 22.00
C GLN A 318 -13.09 -15.70 21.91
N PHE A 319 -14.18 -15.55 22.66
CA PHE A 319 -14.67 -14.22 22.99
C PHE A 319 -13.51 -13.49 23.64
N SER A 320 -13.02 -12.44 22.97
CA SER A 320 -12.06 -11.54 23.56
C SER A 320 -12.76 -10.86 24.72
N ALA A 321 -12.55 -11.37 25.94
CA ALA A 321 -12.77 -10.60 27.14
C ALA A 321 -11.93 -9.35 26.94
N LYS A 322 -12.58 -8.20 26.72
CA LYS A 322 -11.89 -6.91 26.56
C LYS A 322 -10.86 -6.85 27.66
N ALA A 323 -9.58 -6.97 27.29
CA ALA A 323 -8.51 -6.71 28.21
C ALA A 323 -8.78 -5.29 28.70
N LYS A 324 -9.12 -5.16 29.97
CA LYS A 324 -9.15 -3.85 30.61
C LYS A 324 -7.71 -3.39 30.51
N HIS A 325 -7.39 -2.61 29.49
CA HIS A 325 -6.21 -1.77 29.49
C HIS A 325 -6.31 -0.94 30.75
N VAL A 326 -5.64 -1.38 31.81
CA VAL A 326 -5.25 -0.53 32.91
C VAL A 326 -4.12 0.31 32.33
N GLY A 327 -4.50 1.30 31.51
CA GLY A 327 -3.61 2.37 31.14
C GLY A 327 -3.11 3.02 32.42
N LYS A 328 -1.80 3.21 32.51
CA LYS A 328 -1.12 3.99 33.57
C LYS A 328 -1.68 5.42 33.71
N ASP A 329 -2.58 5.86 32.83
CA ASP A 329 -3.28 7.15 32.86
C ASP A 329 -4.42 7.28 33.89
N LYS A 330 -4.89 6.21 34.54
CA LYS A 330 -5.98 6.34 35.53
C LYS A 330 -5.58 7.04 36.83
N LEU A 331 -4.29 7.11 37.16
CA LEU A 331 -3.79 7.86 38.33
C LEU A 331 -3.79 9.39 38.09
N SER A 332 -3.56 9.84 36.85
CA SER A 332 -3.62 11.25 36.46
C SER A 332 -5.06 11.79 36.41
N ARG A 333 -6.01 10.98 35.92
CA ARG A 333 -7.40 11.40 35.73
C ARG A 333 -8.16 11.60 37.06
N LYS A 334 -7.82 10.89 38.14
CA LYS A 334 -8.39 11.14 39.49
C LYS A 334 -7.80 12.38 40.17
N ALA A 335 -6.54 12.72 39.90
CA ALA A 335 -5.92 13.93 40.44
C ALA A 335 -6.46 15.20 39.76
N HIS A 336 -6.73 15.15 38.46
CA HIS A 336 -7.25 16.29 37.70
C HIS A 336 -8.72 16.62 38.01
N VAL A 337 -9.58 15.60 38.19
CA VAL A 337 -10.99 15.81 38.59
C VAL A 337 -11.12 16.37 40.00
N LYS A 338 -10.16 16.10 40.90
CA LYS A 338 -10.11 16.68 42.25
C LYS A 338 -9.61 18.14 42.27
N ALA A 339 -8.90 18.57 41.22
CA ALA A 339 -8.36 19.92 41.10
C ALA A 339 -9.33 20.93 40.45
N VAL A 340 -10.35 20.46 39.73
CA VAL A 340 -11.28 21.32 38.96
C VAL A 340 -12.72 21.28 39.52
N TYR A 341 -13.00 20.43 40.52
CA TYR A 341 -14.33 20.33 41.12
C TYR A 341 -14.48 21.26 42.33
N VAL A 342 -15.27 22.32 42.19
CA VAL A 342 -15.75 23.16 43.29
C VAL A 342 -17.20 22.75 43.60
N PRO A 343 -17.52 22.24 44.80
CA PRO A 343 -18.89 21.96 45.19
C PRO A 343 -19.71 23.26 45.28
N ALA A 344 -20.96 23.23 44.83
CA ALA A 344 -21.90 24.30 45.11
C ALA A 344 -22.16 24.39 46.63
N ALA A 345 -22.29 25.62 47.16
CA ALA A 345 -22.51 25.87 48.57
C ALA A 345 -23.72 25.06 49.10
N GLY A 346 -23.49 24.22 50.10
CA GLY A 346 -24.52 23.41 50.75
C GLY A 346 -24.58 21.91 50.39
N SER A 347 -23.64 21.37 49.61
CA SER A 347 -23.63 19.93 49.27
C SER A 347 -22.45 19.16 49.88
N VAL A 348 -22.72 17.99 50.48
CA VAL A 348 -21.71 17.08 51.09
C VAL A 348 -21.59 15.80 50.24
N PRO A 349 -20.39 15.37 49.82
CA PRO A 349 -20.20 14.12 49.07
C PRO A 349 -20.36 12.89 49.97
N VAL A 350 -21.15 11.90 49.52
CA VAL A 350 -21.36 10.63 50.23
C VAL A 350 -20.31 9.60 49.81
N GLU A 351 -19.43 9.18 50.74
CA GLU A 351 -18.54 8.02 50.56
C GLU A 351 -19.25 6.73 50.96
N ARG A 352 -19.63 5.89 49.99
CA ARG A 352 -20.22 4.58 50.28
C ARG A 352 -19.12 3.51 50.38
N ARG A 353 -18.75 3.17 51.62
CA ARG A 353 -17.98 1.98 51.98
C ARG A 353 -18.81 0.72 51.67
N VAL A 354 -18.25 -0.27 50.98
CA VAL A 354 -18.80 -1.63 50.97
C VAL A 354 -17.79 -2.54 51.65
N ALA A 355 -18.25 -3.07 52.78
CA ALA A 355 -17.51 -3.88 53.74
C ALA A 355 -17.27 -5.31 53.24
N ALA A 356 -16.26 -5.93 53.83
CA ALA A 356 -15.89 -7.32 53.71
C ALA A 356 -17.04 -8.28 54.05
N THR A 357 -17.06 -9.44 53.38
CA THR A 357 -17.72 -10.64 53.91
C THR A 357 -16.77 -11.82 53.77
N VAL A 358 -16.37 -12.34 54.94
CA VAL A 358 -15.50 -13.49 55.17
C VAL A 358 -16.36 -14.76 55.28
N LYS A 359 -15.87 -15.91 54.78
CA LYS A 359 -16.04 -17.32 55.24
C LYS A 359 -15.52 -18.26 54.13
N ARG A 360 -14.77 -19.34 54.31
CA ARG A 360 -14.06 -20.04 55.40
C ARG A 360 -13.03 -20.99 54.72
N LYS A 361 -11.92 -21.27 55.41
CA LYS A 361 -10.88 -22.26 55.04
C LYS A 361 -11.34 -23.71 55.26
N ALA A 362 -10.70 -24.64 54.55
CA ALA A 362 -10.23 -25.93 55.09
C ALA A 362 -8.92 -26.33 54.38
N ASP A 363 -7.94 -26.74 55.18
CA ASP A 363 -6.55 -27.07 54.85
C ASP A 363 -6.36 -28.49 54.30
N SER A 364 -5.32 -28.70 53.50
CA SER A 364 -4.28 -29.71 53.77
C SER A 364 -3.04 -29.50 52.87
N SER A 365 -1.95 -29.06 53.51
CA SER A 365 -0.51 -29.37 53.35
C SER A 365 -0.07 -30.38 52.26
N GLU A 366 1.11 -30.34 51.65
CA GLU A 366 2.41 -29.74 51.97
C GLU A 366 3.37 -29.88 50.76
N GLY A 367 4.44 -29.07 50.69
CA GLY A 367 5.62 -29.37 49.87
C GLY A 367 6.26 -28.18 49.16
N ALA A 368 6.92 -27.29 49.90
CA ALA A 368 7.76 -26.23 49.34
C ALA A 368 9.17 -26.74 49.00
N MET A 369 9.75 -26.32 47.87
CA MET A 369 11.19 -25.99 47.84
C MET A 369 11.61 -25.08 46.66
N ALA A 370 12.06 -23.90 47.06
CA ALA A 370 13.22 -23.13 46.60
C ALA A 370 13.45 -22.82 45.10
N ALA A 371 13.48 -21.52 44.83
CA ALA A 371 14.02 -20.88 43.64
C ALA A 371 15.49 -21.23 43.39
N ARG A 372 15.80 -21.72 42.18
CA ARG A 372 17.17 -21.89 41.69
C ARG A 372 17.69 -20.60 41.04
N LYS A 373 18.74 -20.05 41.66
CA LYS A 373 19.69 -19.06 41.08
C LYS A 373 20.15 -19.52 39.69
N LYS A 374 20.01 -18.67 38.67
CA LYS A 374 20.82 -18.80 37.45
C LYS A 374 22.20 -18.22 37.71
N GLN A 375 23.18 -19.08 37.50
CA GLN A 375 24.61 -18.87 37.70
C GLN A 375 25.15 -17.98 36.57
N ARG A 376 25.87 -16.93 36.97
CA ARG A 376 26.65 -16.05 36.09
C ARG A 376 27.88 -16.82 35.65
N VAL A 377 28.07 -17.00 34.34
CA VAL A 377 29.32 -17.51 33.77
C VAL A 377 30.06 -16.33 33.12
N GLU A 378 31.36 -16.36 33.34
CA GLU A 378 32.32 -15.28 33.18
C GLU A 378 32.60 -14.90 31.73
N THR A 379 33.01 -13.63 31.61
CA THR A 379 33.63 -12.99 30.47
C THR A 379 34.80 -13.80 29.93
N GLY A 380 34.57 -14.54 28.84
CA GLY A 380 35.60 -15.04 27.95
C GLY A 380 35.66 -14.16 26.71
N VAL A 381 36.82 -13.56 26.45
CA VAL A 381 37.15 -12.93 25.17
C VAL A 381 37.07 -14.01 24.10
N LEU A 382 36.00 -14.02 23.29
CA LEU A 382 35.86 -14.96 22.18
C LEU A 382 36.75 -14.52 21.03
N SER A 383 37.87 -15.23 20.93
CA SER A 383 38.57 -15.53 19.69
C SER A 383 37.56 -15.85 18.57
N ALA A 384 37.81 -15.32 17.37
CA ALA A 384 37.00 -15.52 16.18
C ALA A 384 36.88 -17.01 15.81
N GLN A 385 35.78 -17.65 16.23
CA GLN A 385 35.26 -18.85 15.59
C GLN A 385 34.18 -18.43 14.58
N GLU A 386 34.26 -18.99 13.38
CA GLU A 386 33.39 -18.74 12.24
C GLU A 386 31.93 -19.13 12.56
N SER A 387 31.16 -18.21 13.15
CA SER A 387 29.74 -18.42 13.41
C SER A 387 28.90 -18.13 12.17
N ALA A 388 27.90 -18.98 11.91
CA ALA A 388 26.93 -18.77 10.85
C ALA A 388 26.21 -17.41 11.03
N PRO A 389 25.75 -16.76 9.95
CA PRO A 389 24.97 -15.54 10.04
C PRO A 389 23.72 -15.73 10.90
N TYR A 390 23.32 -14.66 11.60
CA TYR A 390 22.03 -14.61 12.28
C TYR A 390 20.90 -14.75 11.26
N GLY A 391 19.93 -15.60 11.56
CA GLY A 391 18.66 -15.67 10.86
C GLY A 391 17.50 -15.52 11.83
N PHE A 392 16.30 -15.37 11.26
CA PHE A 392 15.07 -15.12 12.00
C PHE A 392 14.19 -16.38 12.01
N ILE A 393 13.56 -16.67 13.14
CA ILE A 393 12.55 -17.73 13.25
C ILE A 393 11.25 -17.24 12.61
N TRP A 394 10.65 -18.08 11.77
CA TRP A 394 9.38 -17.75 11.12
C TRP A 394 8.23 -17.70 12.13
N ASP A 395 7.49 -16.60 12.09
CA ASP A 395 6.22 -16.41 12.79
C ASP A 395 5.08 -16.95 11.92
N SER A 396 4.54 -18.09 12.35
CA SER A 396 3.42 -18.78 11.68
C SER A 396 2.07 -18.06 11.81
N GLU A 397 1.91 -17.17 12.79
CA GLU A 397 0.68 -16.38 12.96
C GLU A 397 0.69 -15.17 12.02
N ASN A 398 1.85 -14.51 11.90
CA ASN A 398 1.99 -13.26 11.14
C ASN A 398 2.70 -13.42 9.79
N TRP A 399 3.02 -14.65 9.37
CA TRP A 399 3.63 -15.01 8.08
C TRP A 399 4.86 -14.14 7.75
N SER A 400 5.87 -14.20 8.62
CA SER A 400 7.01 -13.29 8.59
C SER A 400 8.08 -13.55 7.55
N CYS A 401 8.00 -14.64 6.78
CA CYS A 401 9.08 -15.13 5.92
C CYS A 401 9.64 -14.06 4.95
N CYS A 402 8.79 -13.16 4.46
CA CYS A 402 9.19 -11.99 3.67
C CYS A 402 10.18 -11.08 4.41
N TYR A 403 9.89 -10.76 5.66
CA TYR A 403 10.79 -9.94 6.49
C TYR A 403 12.02 -10.75 6.88
N ASP A 404 11.83 -11.98 7.35
CA ASP A 404 12.90 -12.85 7.84
C ASP A 404 14.00 -13.02 6.80
N SER A 405 13.63 -13.26 5.54
CA SER A 405 14.56 -13.45 4.42
C SER A 405 15.41 -12.20 4.14
N LEU A 406 14.77 -11.04 4.00
CA LEU A 406 15.48 -9.80 3.67
C LEU A 406 16.30 -9.28 4.86
N LEU A 407 15.75 -9.37 6.07
CA LEU A 407 16.40 -8.89 7.28
C LEU A 407 17.63 -9.74 7.65
N THR A 408 17.62 -11.06 7.37
CA THR A 408 18.81 -11.92 7.50
C THR A 408 19.97 -11.36 6.67
N ILE A 409 19.72 -10.99 5.40
CA ILE A 409 20.74 -10.41 4.51
C ILE A 409 21.23 -9.07 5.07
N LEU A 410 20.31 -8.17 5.44
CA LEU A 410 20.65 -6.84 5.94
C LEU A 410 21.41 -6.88 7.26
N MET A 411 21.08 -7.81 8.15
CA MET A 411 21.76 -8.00 9.42
C MET A 411 23.19 -8.52 9.21
N CYS A 412 23.39 -9.46 8.28
CA CYS A 412 24.72 -9.93 7.89
C CYS A 412 25.58 -8.79 7.33
N ILE A 413 25.02 -7.94 6.46
CA ILE A 413 25.69 -6.75 5.93
C ILE A 413 26.03 -5.77 7.07
N TRP A 414 25.09 -5.52 7.98
CA TRP A 414 25.30 -4.59 9.07
C TRP A 414 26.39 -5.05 10.05
N LEU A 415 26.42 -6.34 10.38
CA LEU A 415 27.39 -6.94 11.30
C LEU A 415 28.82 -7.00 10.76
N ASP A 416 28.99 -7.02 9.44
CA ASP A 416 30.30 -6.96 8.77
C ASP A 416 31.10 -5.71 9.20
N ASN A 417 30.49 -4.53 9.14
CA ASN A 417 31.09 -3.31 9.67
C ASN A 417 30.04 -2.35 10.24
N PRO A 418 29.67 -2.51 11.53
CA PRO A 418 28.61 -1.73 12.14
C PRO A 418 28.83 -0.22 12.12
N LYS A 419 30.08 0.25 12.13
CA LYS A 419 30.39 1.70 12.07
C LYS A 419 30.00 2.29 10.71
N ILE A 420 30.38 1.62 9.63
CA ILE A 420 30.06 2.04 8.26
C ILE A 420 28.57 1.88 8.01
N TRP A 421 28.03 0.70 8.31
CA TRP A 421 26.66 0.37 7.95
C TRP A 421 25.61 1.07 8.81
N MET A 422 25.91 1.43 10.05
CA MET A 422 25.04 2.33 10.82
C MET A 422 24.88 3.69 10.14
N THR A 423 25.96 4.23 9.57
CA THR A 423 25.89 5.52 8.86
C THR A 423 25.14 5.37 7.54
N ALA A 424 25.45 4.33 6.76
CA ALA A 424 24.78 4.07 5.48
C ALA A 424 23.27 3.81 5.66
N PHE A 425 22.89 2.94 6.59
CA PHE A 425 21.49 2.58 6.85
C PHE A 425 20.67 3.78 7.33
N ARG A 426 21.26 4.64 8.17
CA ARG A 426 20.60 5.85 8.66
C ARG A 426 20.31 6.88 7.57
N LYS A 427 21.09 6.89 6.49
CA LYS A 427 20.93 7.82 5.36
C LYS A 427 19.91 7.34 4.32
N LEU A 428 19.60 6.05 4.31
CA LEU A 428 18.61 5.48 3.39
C LEU A 428 17.21 5.95 3.81
N SER A 429 16.58 5.28 4.77
CA SER A 429 15.21 5.62 5.17
C SER A 429 15.01 5.66 6.69
N PRO A 430 13.95 6.33 7.20
CA PRO A 430 13.56 6.24 8.60
C PRO A 430 13.43 4.79 9.09
N GLU A 431 12.93 3.91 8.24
CA GLU A 431 12.77 2.48 8.47
C GLU A 431 14.12 1.79 8.62
N MET A 432 15.05 2.07 7.70
CA MET A 432 16.39 1.52 7.75
C MET A 432 17.21 2.06 8.93
N LYS A 433 16.96 3.31 9.34
CA LYS A 433 17.48 3.88 10.59
C LYS A 433 16.97 3.13 11.82
N ALA A 434 15.65 2.94 11.93
CA ALA A 434 15.04 2.21 13.05
C ALA A 434 15.52 0.75 13.11
N LEU A 435 15.69 0.13 11.94
CA LEU A 435 16.26 -1.21 11.82
C LEU A 435 17.72 -1.24 12.28
N SER A 436 18.57 -0.30 11.83
CA SER A 436 19.96 -0.20 12.28
C SER A 436 20.08 0.03 13.79
N ASP A 437 19.18 0.81 14.39
CA ASP A 437 19.17 1.02 15.84
C ASP A 437 18.75 -0.25 16.58
N SER A 438 17.85 -1.06 15.98
CA SER A 438 17.45 -2.35 16.51
C SER A 438 18.56 -3.40 16.37
N PHE A 439 19.27 -3.47 15.25
CA PHE A 439 20.44 -4.35 15.07
C PHE A 439 21.56 -4.04 16.06
N ARG A 440 21.79 -2.76 16.39
CA ARG A 440 22.70 -2.38 17.46
C ARG A 440 22.26 -2.95 18.82
N ARG A 441 20.97 -2.91 19.12
CA ARG A 441 20.41 -3.46 20.36
C ARG A 441 20.51 -4.98 20.40
N VAL A 442 20.30 -5.65 19.26
CA VAL A 442 20.54 -7.10 19.14
C VAL A 442 22.00 -7.43 19.41
N ARG A 443 22.95 -6.71 18.80
CA ARG A 443 24.39 -6.91 19.03
C ARG A 443 24.81 -6.70 20.49
N ASN A 444 24.09 -5.84 21.22
CA ASN A 444 24.33 -5.57 22.63
C ASN A 444 23.55 -6.53 23.56
N ASP A 445 22.86 -7.53 23.00
CA ASP A 445 21.97 -8.47 23.71
C ASP A 445 20.82 -7.80 24.48
N ASP A 446 20.41 -6.59 24.06
CA ASP A 446 19.29 -5.86 24.66
C ASP A 446 17.91 -6.39 24.21
N ILE A 447 17.85 -6.99 23.02
CA ILE A 447 16.66 -7.57 22.37
C ILE A 447 17.09 -8.75 21.49
N ASP A 448 16.18 -9.68 21.21
CA ASP A 448 16.37 -10.70 20.18
C ASP A 448 16.09 -10.17 18.75
N VAL A 449 16.46 -10.98 17.75
CA VAL A 449 16.29 -10.62 16.33
C VAL A 449 14.81 -10.52 15.95
N GLU A 450 13.95 -11.38 16.48
CA GLU A 450 12.50 -11.35 16.27
C GLU A 450 11.89 -10.03 16.76
N THR A 451 12.30 -9.52 17.92
CA THR A 451 11.87 -8.22 18.45
C THR A 451 12.29 -7.07 17.53
N ALA A 452 13.48 -7.15 16.91
CA ALA A 452 13.92 -6.16 15.93
C ALA A 452 13.03 -6.17 14.68
N ARG A 453 12.70 -7.36 14.16
CA ARG A 453 11.75 -7.54 13.06
C ARG A 453 10.38 -6.98 13.41
N ASP A 454 9.81 -7.37 14.55
CA ASP A 454 8.43 -7.06 14.90
C ASP A 454 8.22 -5.56 15.14
N ARG A 455 9.26 -4.85 15.61
CA ARG A 455 9.24 -3.38 15.65
C ARG A 455 9.15 -2.75 14.28
N LEU A 456 9.95 -3.23 13.32
CA LEU A 456 9.89 -2.74 11.94
C LEU A 456 8.50 -3.04 11.34
N ARG A 457 7.99 -4.26 11.54
CA ARG A 457 6.65 -4.66 11.08
C ARG A 457 5.55 -3.78 11.64
N MET A 458 5.56 -3.54 12.95
CA MET A 458 4.57 -2.69 13.60
C MET A 458 4.62 -1.26 13.06
N MET A 459 5.82 -0.73 12.83
CA MET A 459 6.00 0.61 12.27
C MET A 459 5.49 0.70 10.82
N LEU A 460 5.81 -0.29 9.98
CA LEU A 460 5.34 -0.37 8.59
C LEU A 460 3.83 -0.55 8.50
N ASN A 461 3.26 -1.47 9.29
CA ASN A 461 1.81 -1.68 9.35
C ASN A 461 1.08 -0.44 9.85
N ALA A 462 1.60 0.27 10.85
CA ALA A 462 0.98 1.51 11.33
C ALA A 462 1.01 2.64 10.27
N ALA A 463 2.01 2.64 9.39
CA ALA A 463 2.14 3.61 8.30
C ALA A 463 1.25 3.25 7.09
N ASP A 464 1.23 1.98 6.69
CA ASP A 464 0.47 1.46 5.56
C ASP A 464 -0.02 0.02 5.84
N PRO A 465 -1.19 -0.12 6.49
CA PRO A 465 -1.74 -1.43 6.85
C PRO A 465 -2.10 -2.31 5.65
N GLU A 466 -2.37 -1.69 4.49
CA GLU A 466 -2.78 -2.39 3.27
C GLU A 466 -1.58 -3.05 2.58
N SER A 467 -0.45 -2.35 2.50
CA SER A 467 0.79 -2.91 1.95
C SER A 467 1.50 -3.85 2.92
N PHE A 468 1.30 -3.68 4.24
CA PHE A 468 1.94 -4.49 5.28
C PHE A 468 0.93 -5.11 6.25
N PRO A 469 0.03 -5.98 5.78
CA PRO A 469 -0.95 -6.64 6.62
C PRO A 469 -0.30 -7.66 7.57
N TYR A 470 -0.98 -7.96 8.68
CA TYR A 470 -0.70 -9.16 9.49
C TYR A 470 -1.47 -10.36 8.92
N GLY A 471 -0.94 -11.57 9.12
CA GLY A 471 -1.59 -12.83 8.73
C GLY A 471 -1.24 -13.33 7.32
N GLU A 472 -2.05 -14.28 6.82
CA GLU A 472 -1.76 -15.13 5.65
C GLU A 472 -1.64 -14.41 4.30
N MET A 473 -1.97 -13.11 4.23
CA MET A 473 -1.73 -12.33 3.01
C MET A 473 -0.24 -12.18 2.70
N GLY A 474 0.63 -12.37 3.70
CA GLY A 474 2.09 -12.32 3.56
C GLY A 474 2.61 -10.92 3.23
N GLY A 475 3.90 -10.69 3.48
CA GLY A 475 4.57 -9.45 3.08
C GLY A 475 4.85 -9.41 1.57
N ARG A 476 4.76 -8.23 0.96
CA ARG A 476 5.21 -8.00 -0.42
C ARG A 476 6.69 -7.61 -0.43
N ILE A 477 7.56 -8.55 -0.77
CA ILE A 477 9.03 -8.37 -0.67
C ILE A 477 9.56 -7.18 -1.48
N HIS A 478 9.00 -6.93 -2.66
CA HIS A 478 9.36 -5.81 -3.53
C HIS A 478 9.01 -4.46 -2.89
N VAL A 479 7.80 -4.35 -2.31
CA VAL A 479 7.37 -3.13 -1.59
C VAL A 479 8.22 -2.93 -0.32
N LEU A 480 8.58 -4.01 0.37
CA LEU A 480 9.48 -3.94 1.53
C LEU A 480 10.87 -3.42 1.12
N ALA A 481 11.45 -3.96 0.03
CA ALA A 481 12.73 -3.50 -0.50
C ALA A 481 12.68 -2.03 -0.94
N ASP A 482 11.60 -1.61 -1.59
CA ASP A 482 11.39 -0.21 -2.01
C ASP A 482 11.37 0.75 -0.84
N ILE A 483 10.56 0.47 0.20
CA ILE A 483 10.46 1.36 1.37
C ILE A 483 11.79 1.43 2.12
N LEU A 484 12.52 0.32 2.17
CA LEU A 484 13.87 0.27 2.75
C LEU A 484 14.92 0.97 1.87
N GLY A 485 14.67 1.12 0.58
CA GLY A 485 15.61 1.55 -0.46
C GLY A 485 15.40 2.94 -1.05
N VAL A 486 14.58 3.81 -0.45
CA VAL A 486 14.42 5.21 -0.88
C VAL A 486 15.20 6.13 0.06
N ALA A 487 16.23 6.81 -0.46
CA ALA A 487 16.98 7.79 0.29
C ALA A 487 16.17 9.09 0.46
N HIS A 488 15.81 9.46 1.69
CA HIS A 488 15.03 10.69 1.92
C HIS A 488 15.88 11.96 1.98
N THR A 489 17.20 11.84 2.15
CA THR A 489 18.11 12.98 2.38
C THR A 489 19.11 13.22 1.27
N ASP A 490 19.39 12.20 0.44
CA ASP A 490 20.36 12.30 -0.65
C ASP A 490 19.63 12.45 -1.99
N VAL A 491 20.18 13.29 -2.88
CA VAL A 491 19.64 13.54 -4.22
C VAL A 491 20.64 13.12 -5.31
N GLN A 492 20.12 12.55 -6.39
CA GLN A 492 20.79 12.29 -7.65
C GLN A 492 20.29 13.26 -8.73
N LEU A 493 21.06 13.39 -9.81
CA LEU A 493 20.63 14.16 -10.99
C LEU A 493 20.04 13.20 -12.02
N GLN A 494 18.79 13.44 -12.42
CA GLN A 494 18.23 12.85 -13.63
C GLN A 494 18.44 13.86 -14.75
N VAL A 495 19.11 13.43 -15.81
CA VAL A 495 19.56 14.29 -16.90
C VAL A 495 18.95 13.81 -18.20
N THR A 496 18.20 14.67 -18.87
CA THR A 496 17.73 14.44 -20.24
C THR A 496 18.60 15.25 -21.20
N TYR A 497 19.29 14.57 -22.12
CA TYR A 497 20.17 15.25 -23.07
C TYR A 497 19.96 14.76 -24.51
N CYS A 498 20.10 15.69 -25.46
CA CYS A 498 20.07 15.39 -26.89
C CYS A 498 21.49 15.34 -27.45
N ARG A 499 21.90 14.20 -28.01
CA ARG A 499 23.23 14.02 -28.61
C ARG A 499 23.46 14.84 -29.87
N GLN A 500 22.39 15.25 -30.56
CA GLN A 500 22.49 15.94 -31.84
C GLN A 500 22.66 17.46 -31.68
N CYS A 501 21.90 18.08 -30.76
CA CYS A 501 21.97 19.55 -30.55
C CYS A 501 22.66 19.96 -29.24
N GLY A 502 23.04 19.00 -28.39
CA GLY A 502 23.75 19.25 -27.13
C GLY A 502 22.92 19.87 -26.00
N LYS A 503 21.61 20.06 -26.19
CA LYS A 503 20.74 20.57 -25.12
C LYS A 503 20.60 19.53 -24.01
N GLU A 504 20.76 20.00 -22.78
CA GLU A 504 20.63 19.21 -21.55
C GLU A 504 19.62 19.88 -20.59
N LYS A 505 18.75 19.08 -19.98
CA LYS A 505 17.90 19.47 -18.85
C LYS A 505 18.22 18.54 -17.68
N SER A 506 18.39 19.08 -16.48
CA SER A 506 18.70 18.30 -15.29
C SER A 506 17.71 18.56 -14.16
N LEU A 507 17.26 17.50 -13.49
CA LEU A 507 16.37 17.54 -12.33
C LEU A 507 17.05 16.85 -11.14
N GLU A 508 17.00 17.47 -9.96
CA GLU A 508 17.40 16.79 -8.72
C GLU A 508 16.23 15.92 -8.22
N VAL A 509 16.48 14.62 -8.06
CA VAL A 509 15.52 13.63 -7.57
C VAL A 509 16.14 12.84 -6.40
N PRO A 510 15.37 12.33 -5.43
CA PRO A 510 15.90 11.50 -4.36
C PRO A 510 16.64 10.28 -4.89
N VAL A 511 17.73 9.90 -4.21
CA VAL A 511 18.47 8.69 -4.56
C VAL A 511 17.57 7.48 -4.32
N ARG A 512 17.32 6.72 -5.40
CA ARG A 512 16.71 5.39 -5.30
C ARG A 512 17.83 4.35 -5.34
N VAL A 513 17.88 3.52 -4.32
CA VAL A 513 18.76 2.35 -4.30
C VAL A 513 18.03 1.06 -4.64
N CYS A 514 16.71 1.10 -4.80
CA CYS A 514 15.95 0.00 -5.38
C CYS A 514 15.79 0.18 -6.90
N ILE A 515 16.10 -0.87 -7.65
CA ILE A 515 16.04 -0.94 -9.10
C ILE A 515 15.03 -2.02 -9.47
N ASP A 516 13.89 -1.60 -10.03
CA ASP A 516 12.88 -2.51 -10.54
C ASP A 516 13.32 -3.11 -11.86
N CYS A 517 13.38 -4.43 -11.92
CA CYS A 517 13.67 -5.22 -13.11
C CYS A 517 12.38 -5.86 -13.61
N PRO A 518 11.51 -5.11 -14.33
CA PRO A 518 10.32 -5.68 -14.94
C PRO A 518 10.70 -6.73 -15.98
N ASP A 519 9.70 -7.48 -16.47
CA ASP A 519 9.86 -8.49 -17.53
C ASP A 519 10.61 -7.92 -18.74
N SER A 520 11.93 -8.08 -18.76
CA SER A 520 12.84 -7.37 -19.67
C SER A 520 13.64 -8.33 -20.54
N SER A 521 14.06 -7.82 -21.70
CA SER A 521 14.96 -8.51 -22.62
C SER A 521 16.43 -8.54 -22.15
N GLN A 522 16.73 -8.04 -20.94
CA GLN A 522 18.11 -7.93 -20.46
C GLN A 522 18.58 -9.25 -19.85
N SER A 523 19.78 -9.68 -20.24
CA SER A 523 20.30 -10.99 -19.84
C SER A 523 20.95 -11.03 -18.46
N SER A 524 21.32 -9.89 -17.85
CA SER A 524 21.97 -9.87 -16.53
C SER A 524 21.77 -8.57 -15.73
N SER A 525 22.01 -8.63 -14.41
CA SER A 525 21.83 -7.47 -13.51
C SER A 525 22.74 -6.28 -13.83
N GLN A 526 23.96 -6.50 -14.34
CA GLN A 526 24.82 -5.40 -14.84
C GLN A 526 24.25 -4.74 -16.09
N ALA A 527 23.74 -5.52 -17.05
CA ALA A 527 23.11 -4.96 -18.26
C ALA A 527 21.85 -4.16 -17.90
N PHE A 528 21.08 -4.66 -16.93
CA PHE A 528 19.93 -3.95 -16.40
C PHE A 528 20.33 -2.64 -15.71
N LEU A 529 21.38 -2.67 -14.87
CA LEU A 529 21.94 -1.47 -14.24
C LEU A 529 22.38 -0.44 -15.29
N ASP A 530 23.12 -0.86 -16.31
CA ASP A 530 23.62 0.05 -17.35
C ASP A 530 22.47 0.71 -18.11
N ASN A 531 21.41 -0.04 -18.43
CA ASN A 531 20.21 0.50 -19.08
C ASN A 531 19.40 1.40 -18.14
N HIS A 532 19.26 1.04 -16.86
CA HIS A 532 18.61 1.90 -15.86
C HIS A 532 19.33 3.25 -15.73
N MET A 533 20.67 3.22 -15.72
CA MET A 533 21.52 4.40 -15.61
C MET A 533 21.54 5.25 -16.87
N LEU A 534 21.39 4.64 -18.06
CA LEU A 534 21.38 5.34 -19.34
C LEU A 534 20.49 4.63 -20.36
N HIS A 535 19.36 5.25 -20.72
CA HIS A 535 18.42 4.71 -21.69
C HIS A 535 17.86 5.82 -22.61
N PRO A 536 17.26 5.46 -23.77
CA PRO A 536 16.53 6.41 -24.59
C PRO A 536 15.36 7.02 -23.80
N ALA A 537 15.22 8.35 -23.88
CA ALA A 537 14.10 9.07 -23.29
C ALA A 537 12.81 8.81 -24.09
N LEU A 538 11.65 8.88 -23.43
CA LEU A 538 10.36 8.90 -24.12
C LEU A 538 10.15 10.27 -24.77
N GLY A 539 10.19 10.31 -26.09
CA GLY A 539 9.90 11.52 -26.88
C GLY A 539 11.11 12.09 -27.64
N ALA A 540 10.81 13.11 -28.45
CA ALA A 540 11.76 13.77 -29.32
C ALA A 540 12.28 15.08 -28.71
N CYS A 541 13.48 15.50 -29.08
CA CYS A 541 14.06 16.76 -28.66
C CYS A 541 13.22 17.95 -29.15
N ASP A 542 12.77 18.82 -28.23
CA ASP A 542 12.01 20.05 -28.53
C ASP A 542 12.68 20.97 -29.58
N ASN A 543 13.99 20.83 -29.79
CA ASN A 543 14.77 21.72 -30.66
C ASN A 543 15.11 21.12 -32.02
N CYS A 544 15.35 19.81 -32.12
CA CYS A 544 15.85 19.18 -33.34
C CYS A 544 15.13 17.87 -33.70
N THR A 545 14.10 17.50 -32.94
CA THR A 545 13.29 16.29 -33.12
C THR A 545 14.03 14.95 -33.03
N ALA A 546 15.34 14.97 -32.77
CA ALA A 546 16.14 13.77 -32.54
C ALA A 546 15.79 13.08 -31.23
N ASN A 547 16.12 11.80 -31.11
CA ASN A 547 15.94 11.03 -29.87
C ASN A 547 16.76 11.65 -28.73
N CYS A 548 16.11 11.79 -27.58
CA CYS A 548 16.77 12.17 -26.34
C CYS A 548 17.19 10.93 -25.55
N TYR A 549 18.10 11.11 -24.60
CA TYR A 549 18.53 10.09 -23.65
C TYR A 549 18.33 10.58 -22.24
N GLU A 550 17.92 9.68 -21.35
CA GLU A 550 17.90 9.89 -19.91
C GLU A 550 19.11 9.23 -19.27
N GLU A 551 19.78 9.97 -18.40
CA GLU A 551 20.93 9.52 -17.62
C GLU A 551 20.73 9.81 -16.14
N ILE A 552 20.95 8.81 -15.30
CA ILE A 552 20.99 8.96 -13.85
C ILE A 552 22.44 9.21 -13.44
N ARG A 553 22.72 10.38 -12.86
CA ARG A 553 24.04 10.77 -12.37
C ARG A 553 24.03 10.88 -10.85
N TYR A 554 24.61 9.88 -10.19
CA TYR A 554 24.83 9.94 -8.74
C TYR A 554 25.87 11.01 -8.39
N LYS A 555 25.57 11.86 -7.39
CA LYS A 555 26.55 12.76 -6.77
C LYS A 555 27.70 11.95 -6.16
N GLU A 556 27.35 10.92 -5.40
CA GLU A 556 28.23 9.84 -4.97
C GLU A 556 27.58 8.49 -5.27
N ALA A 557 28.33 7.52 -5.80
CA ALA A 557 27.77 6.19 -6.11
C ALA A 557 27.14 5.55 -4.85
N ALA A 558 26.03 4.83 -5.02
CA ALA A 558 25.34 4.18 -3.90
C ALA A 558 26.22 3.12 -3.20
N ASP A 559 26.08 3.01 -1.88
CA ASP A 559 26.78 2.01 -1.07
C ASP A 559 26.10 0.64 -1.09
N MET A 560 24.82 0.61 -1.45
CA MET A 560 23.97 -0.56 -1.51
C MET A 560 22.97 -0.39 -2.65
N LEU A 561 22.57 -1.49 -3.28
CA LEU A 561 21.48 -1.55 -4.25
C LEU A 561 20.61 -2.77 -3.99
N PHE A 562 19.30 -2.62 -4.17
CA PHE A 562 18.31 -3.69 -4.23
C PHE A 562 17.86 -3.83 -5.68
N PHE A 563 17.81 -5.06 -6.18
CA PHE A 563 17.23 -5.38 -7.48
C PHE A 563 15.93 -6.13 -7.21
N ASN A 564 14.79 -5.51 -7.51
CA ASN A 564 13.50 -6.18 -7.52
C ASN A 564 13.39 -6.96 -8.83
N ILE A 565 13.57 -8.27 -8.76
CA ILE A 565 13.56 -9.15 -9.92
C ILE A 565 12.11 -9.57 -10.20
N GLY A 566 11.59 -9.20 -11.38
CA GLY A 566 10.28 -9.63 -11.88
C GLY A 566 10.23 -11.12 -12.24
N ASP A 567 9.29 -11.53 -13.08
CA ASP A 567 9.16 -12.95 -13.50
C ASP A 567 10.13 -13.31 -14.64
N THR A 568 11.36 -12.78 -14.56
CA THR A 568 12.43 -12.94 -15.55
C THR A 568 13.48 -13.93 -15.10
N ASP A 569 14.06 -14.68 -16.05
CA ASP A 569 15.30 -15.43 -15.85
C ASP A 569 16.53 -14.49 -15.93
N LEU A 570 16.59 -13.48 -15.05
CA LEU A 570 17.69 -12.53 -14.97
C LEU A 570 18.94 -13.23 -14.40
N ARG A 571 20.06 -13.21 -15.14
CA ARG A 571 21.35 -13.67 -14.59
C ARG A 571 21.85 -12.69 -13.52
N VAL A 572 21.94 -13.13 -12.28
CA VAL A 572 22.38 -12.31 -11.14
C VAL A 572 23.91 -12.27 -11.14
N ASN A 573 24.50 -11.15 -11.55
CA ASN A 573 25.96 -10.97 -11.50
C ASN A 573 26.47 -10.97 -10.05
N LYS A 574 27.66 -11.51 -9.79
CA LYS A 574 28.32 -11.48 -8.47
C LYS A 574 28.80 -10.08 -8.09
N ILE A 575 29.16 -9.28 -9.08
CA ILE A 575 29.75 -7.95 -8.91
C ILE A 575 29.08 -6.98 -9.88
N LEU A 576 28.67 -5.82 -9.36
CA LEU A 576 28.16 -4.70 -10.14
C LEU A 576 29.15 -3.53 -10.13
N ARG A 577 29.30 -2.89 -11.29
CA ARG A 577 30.03 -1.64 -11.46
C ARG A 577 29.05 -0.49 -11.59
N VAL A 578 28.89 0.29 -10.52
CA VAL A 578 28.05 1.48 -10.48
C VAL A 578 28.87 2.70 -10.88
N ARG A 579 28.44 3.43 -11.92
CA ARG A 579 29.10 4.67 -12.35
C ARG A 579 28.62 5.83 -11.50
N GLY A 580 29.55 6.57 -10.88
CA GLY A 580 29.28 7.85 -10.22
C GLY A 580 30.00 9.00 -10.94
N LYS A 581 29.68 10.25 -10.59
CA LYS A 581 30.24 11.45 -11.27
C LYS A 581 31.78 11.51 -11.28
N SER A 582 32.43 11.07 -10.21
CA SER A 582 33.90 11.16 -10.05
C SER A 582 34.62 9.80 -10.09
N LYS A 583 33.98 8.72 -9.62
CA LYS A 583 34.58 7.38 -9.55
C LYS A 583 33.53 6.29 -9.65
N ALA A 584 33.85 5.21 -10.36
CA ALA A 584 33.03 4.00 -10.35
C ALA A 584 33.19 3.25 -9.01
N ARG A 585 32.09 2.70 -8.49
CA ARG A 585 32.06 1.88 -7.28
C ARG A 585 31.70 0.45 -7.64
N MET A 586 32.42 -0.49 -7.04
CA MET A 586 32.14 -1.92 -7.18
C MET A 586 31.27 -2.36 -6.01
N LEU A 587 30.09 -2.91 -6.29
CA LEU A 587 29.22 -3.53 -5.31
C LEU A 587 29.27 -5.04 -5.50
N VAL A 588 29.32 -5.78 -4.39
CA VAL A 588 29.36 -7.24 -4.40
C VAL A 588 27.99 -7.75 -3.98
N LEU A 589 27.53 -8.84 -4.56
CA LEU A 589 26.31 -9.52 -4.17
C LEU A 589 26.43 -10.02 -2.73
N ARG A 590 25.50 -9.64 -1.86
CA ARG A 590 25.48 -9.99 -0.43
C ARG A 590 24.32 -10.89 -0.02
N GLY A 591 23.27 -10.94 -0.84
CA GLY A 591 22.26 -11.97 -0.69
C GLY A 591 21.22 -11.94 -1.80
N ILE A 592 20.44 -13.02 -1.86
CA ILE A 592 19.32 -13.19 -2.78
C ILE A 592 18.14 -13.73 -1.99
N VAL A 593 16.98 -13.11 -2.14
CA VAL A 593 15.70 -13.64 -1.66
C VAL A 593 15.05 -14.44 -2.78
N TYR A 594 14.61 -15.66 -2.48
CA TYR A 594 13.87 -16.53 -3.39
C TYR A 594 12.42 -16.65 -2.94
N SER A 595 11.51 -16.79 -3.90
CA SER A 595 10.09 -17.05 -3.67
C SER A 595 9.65 -18.32 -4.38
N ASP A 596 8.85 -19.13 -3.69
CA ASP A 596 8.11 -20.27 -4.24
C ASP A 596 6.59 -19.99 -4.32
N GLY A 597 6.21 -18.71 -4.30
CA GLY A 597 4.83 -18.24 -4.30
C GLY A 597 4.43 -17.57 -2.98
N LYS A 598 4.29 -18.35 -1.91
CA LYS A 598 3.87 -17.83 -0.58
C LYS A 598 4.97 -17.87 0.47
N HIS A 599 6.05 -18.60 0.24
CA HIS A 599 7.19 -18.68 1.15
C HIS A 599 8.38 -17.94 0.55
N TYR A 600 9.14 -17.29 1.42
CA TYR A 600 10.36 -16.59 1.06
C TYR A 600 11.52 -17.18 1.86
N THR A 601 12.63 -17.37 1.16
CA THR A 601 13.88 -17.85 1.76
C THR A 601 15.04 -17.02 1.24
N ALA A 602 16.18 -17.06 1.92
CA ALA A 602 17.33 -16.24 1.55
C ALA A 602 18.60 -17.08 1.38
N ARG A 603 19.42 -16.68 0.42
CA ARG A 603 20.83 -17.05 0.33
C ARG A 603 21.66 -15.84 0.71
N VAL A 604 22.60 -16.01 1.63
CA VAL A 604 23.42 -14.93 2.21
C VAL A 604 24.89 -15.22 1.90
N PHE A 605 25.62 -14.19 1.50
CA PHE A 605 27.05 -14.26 1.22
C PHE A 605 27.81 -13.42 2.25
N ASP A 606 28.64 -14.09 3.04
CA ASP A 606 29.45 -13.43 4.06
C ASP A 606 30.71 -12.81 3.47
N THR A 607 31.52 -12.19 4.34
CA THR A 607 32.77 -11.52 3.96
C THR A 607 33.86 -12.50 3.52
N ALA A 608 33.78 -13.75 3.96
CA ALA A 608 34.66 -14.84 3.57
C ALA A 608 34.20 -15.53 2.27
N ASN A 609 33.17 -15.01 1.59
CA ASN A 609 32.55 -15.62 0.42
C ASN A 609 31.95 -17.02 0.68
N LYS A 610 31.64 -17.36 1.93
CA LYS A 610 30.83 -18.56 2.21
C LYS A 610 29.37 -18.26 1.92
N MET A 611 28.70 -19.26 1.38
CA MET A 611 27.29 -19.19 1.01
C MET A 611 26.46 -19.87 2.08
N TRP A 612 25.45 -19.16 2.57
CA TRP A 612 24.55 -19.62 3.61
C TRP A 612 23.11 -19.60 3.12
N TYR A 613 22.30 -20.54 3.56
CA TYR A 613 20.88 -20.60 3.28
C TYR A 613 20.04 -20.42 4.54
N HIS A 614 19.08 -19.53 4.46
CA HIS A 614 18.13 -19.23 5.52
C HIS A 614 16.72 -19.58 5.06
N ASP A 615 16.09 -20.44 5.86
CA ASP A 615 14.66 -20.72 5.82
C ASP A 615 14.16 -20.67 7.27
N GLY A 616 13.42 -19.61 7.61
CA GLY A 616 12.93 -19.41 8.97
C GLY A 616 11.91 -20.47 9.42
N MET A 617 11.24 -21.14 8.47
CA MET A 617 10.22 -22.15 8.73
C MET A 617 10.86 -23.53 8.96
N ILE A 618 11.86 -23.90 8.17
CA ILE A 618 12.50 -25.22 8.22
C ILE A 618 13.68 -25.23 9.20
N ASN A 619 14.51 -24.20 9.19
CA ASN A 619 15.79 -24.19 9.91
C ASN A 619 15.73 -23.46 11.26
N GLY A 620 14.55 -22.98 11.67
CA GLY A 620 14.34 -22.36 12.98
C GLY A 620 15.27 -21.18 13.25
N GLY A 621 15.49 -20.34 12.23
CA GLY A 621 16.38 -19.17 12.32
C GLY A 621 17.87 -19.45 12.09
N ASN A 622 18.29 -20.72 11.97
CA ASN A 622 19.69 -21.03 11.68
C ASN A 622 19.99 -20.92 10.17
N CYS A 623 21.05 -20.21 9.84
CA CYS A 623 21.61 -20.23 8.49
C CYS A 623 22.47 -21.49 8.32
N ILE A 624 22.17 -22.30 7.30
CA ILE A 624 22.91 -23.54 7.00
C ILE A 624 23.90 -23.32 5.85
N PRO A 625 25.04 -24.04 5.80
CA PRO A 625 25.95 -23.97 4.66
C PRO A 625 25.25 -24.35 3.34
N ASP A 626 25.41 -23.55 2.29
CA ASP A 626 24.78 -23.76 0.97
C ASP A 626 25.82 -23.85 -0.16
N GLY A 627 27.12 -23.70 0.13
CA GLY A 627 28.23 -23.81 -0.84
C GLY A 627 29.26 -22.68 -0.75
N ASP A 628 30.00 -22.45 -1.83
CA ASP A 628 31.03 -21.38 -1.93
C ASP A 628 30.64 -20.37 -3.03
N PHE A 629 30.60 -19.08 -2.67
CA PHE A 629 30.25 -17.99 -3.58
C PHE A 629 31.23 -17.82 -4.73
N ASN A 630 32.50 -18.20 -4.57
CA ASN A 630 33.48 -18.12 -5.64
C ASN A 630 33.25 -19.19 -6.71
N VAL A 631 32.71 -20.35 -6.32
CA VAL A 631 32.55 -21.52 -7.17
C VAL A 631 31.20 -21.54 -7.90
N VAL A 632 30.11 -21.12 -7.24
CA VAL A 632 28.75 -21.17 -7.80
C VAL A 632 28.64 -20.37 -9.10
N ASP A 633 27.99 -20.91 -10.14
CA ASP A 633 27.79 -20.20 -11.40
C ASP A 633 26.72 -19.09 -11.26
N GLU A 634 26.89 -17.99 -11.98
CA GLU A 634 25.92 -16.87 -11.93
C GLU A 634 24.54 -17.24 -12.48
N GLY A 635 24.46 -18.19 -13.40
CA GLY A 635 23.19 -18.73 -13.91
C GLY A 635 22.42 -19.49 -12.83
N GLU A 636 23.12 -20.19 -11.94
CA GLU A 636 22.53 -20.96 -10.82
C GLU A 636 22.06 -20.07 -9.66
N LEU A 637 22.39 -18.78 -9.66
CA LEU A 637 21.91 -17.83 -8.65
C LEU A 637 20.47 -17.36 -8.90
N SER A 638 19.95 -17.55 -10.11
CA SER A 638 18.60 -17.13 -10.48
C SER A 638 17.49 -18.01 -9.88
N LYS A 639 17.82 -19.25 -9.49
CA LYS A 639 16.87 -20.25 -8.98
C LYS A 639 17.51 -21.06 -7.86
N ARG A 640 16.69 -21.52 -6.92
CA ARG A 640 17.10 -22.50 -5.91
C ARG A 640 15.99 -23.52 -5.75
N GLY A 641 16.23 -24.74 -6.23
CA GLY A 641 15.18 -25.75 -6.37
C GLY A 641 14.05 -25.23 -7.26
N GLY A 642 12.81 -25.24 -6.75
CA GLY A 642 11.65 -24.67 -7.43
C GLY A 642 11.43 -23.17 -7.24
N ALA A 643 12.20 -22.52 -6.35
CA ALA A 643 12.02 -21.11 -6.01
C ALA A 643 12.84 -20.20 -6.94
N LYS A 644 12.26 -19.07 -7.36
CA LYS A 644 12.90 -18.07 -8.22
C LYS A 644 13.45 -16.91 -7.41
N ALA A 645 14.57 -16.33 -7.83
CA ALA A 645 15.10 -15.11 -7.24
C ALA A 645 14.12 -13.95 -7.48
N VAL A 646 13.77 -13.22 -6.42
CA VAL A 646 12.82 -12.09 -6.45
C VAL A 646 13.44 -10.78 -5.97
N VAL A 647 14.47 -10.85 -5.11
CA VAL A 647 15.27 -9.67 -4.73
C VAL A 647 16.74 -10.05 -4.66
N ALA A 648 17.62 -9.26 -5.28
CA ALA A 648 19.07 -9.36 -5.08
C ALA A 648 19.61 -8.13 -4.38
N VAL A 649 20.45 -8.31 -3.36
CA VAL A 649 21.01 -7.24 -2.53
C VAL A 649 22.51 -7.14 -2.79
N TYR A 650 22.95 -5.97 -3.25
CA TYR A 650 24.34 -5.65 -3.53
C TYR A 650 24.83 -4.60 -2.54
N ALA A 651 26.06 -4.74 -2.04
CA ALA A 651 26.62 -3.80 -1.08
C ALA A 651 28.12 -3.63 -1.31
N LYS A 652 28.66 -2.46 -0.96
CA LYS A 652 30.10 -2.24 -0.98
C LYS A 652 30.77 -3.18 0.02
N ARG A 653 31.95 -3.69 -0.31
CA ARG A 653 32.80 -4.31 0.70
C ARG A 653 33.41 -3.23 1.59
N SER A 654 33.24 -3.38 2.89
CA SER A 654 34.01 -2.62 3.88
C SER A 654 35.48 -2.97 3.67
N LYS A 655 36.34 -1.99 3.37
CA LYS A 655 37.78 -2.23 3.52
C LYS A 655 38.04 -2.35 5.02
N GLY A 656 38.69 -3.45 5.41
CA GLY A 656 39.14 -3.68 6.78
C GLY A 656 40.04 -2.56 7.28
#